data_AF-A0A914MTB8-F1
#
_entry.id   AF-A0A914MTB8-F1
#
_cell.length_a   1.000
_cell.length_b   1.000
_cell.length_c   1.000
_cell.angle_alpha   90.00
_cell.angle_beta   90.00
_cell.angle_gamma   90.00
#
_symmetry.space_group_name_H-M   'P 1'
#
loop_
_entity.id
_entity.type
_entity.pdbx_description
1 polymer ?
#
loop_
_entity_poly.entity_id
_entity_poly.type
_entity_poly.pdbx_seq_one_letter_code
_entity_poly.pdbx_strand_id
1 'polypeptide(L)'
;MANRFKKDTMDLMESVGATIDKDSYDAEEWIPSVVEYWNLLNKGWFKVYIFGDLGEKPIYKYGPDNFDTPIILFYNKEHFDGVRRASDLFGELYCLSCESVYNRKSNHSISCKSRCSNCSRVGPGFPCKNLNDFFEHCNGCGKEFKNKDCHTHHITSNFCSSSKKCEKCGVIWDVKDNNRNGREGHICSERYCTTCGSYHDPKRGCYIKPLVIKPPKAYRIIAFDFETMQHRDGEKGKMHEVNFIGVKVNCPGCITNGSDPDCSVCGEDRTITFSTRPFLNTPVDIQNVTENPLEEFVSWIIDSSVTDTVAFSHFGGRFDMVLVFKELFLRGLTPDMIKKGNKLYEMKVKVGKKNWVIFRDTFNLMPMSLASLVPAFALSVEDKPFFPHMVNRPENYGKEIFPAKDDYLADGMMPEKRAQFDKWYEQHKDEPFNLDESLASYCTNDVEILMAALVAFRREFLEVSNGLDVLREAMTIASACMKHFRTNHLTSQHLGIVPEKGYDNADNQSLLALRFLAWYAEEHNVNIRNAYSKEGEKRFGNYRVDGWVEEKKLVIEVNGCCWHGCKKCFPDDEIRLPNGVSAGIQRERDEKRLEFIESFDVNVEVYWECEIRGMLSRDRVMRLKFKNYLDNGPIDIRSAFFGGRTGPLKLFHKTGEGQKISYYDVTSLYPFLPP
;
A
#
# COMPACT_ATOMS: atom_id res chain seq x y z
N MET A 1 1.65 46.62 -19.87
CA MET A 1 2.01 45.19 -19.90
C MET A 1 1.10 44.38 -20.82
N ALA A 2 -0.23 44.49 -20.72
CA ALA A 2 -1.18 43.72 -21.56
C ALA A 2 -0.93 43.83 -23.09
N ASN A 3 -0.70 45.04 -23.62
CA ASN A 3 -0.43 45.23 -25.06
C ASN A 3 0.89 44.60 -25.54
N ARG A 4 1.88 44.46 -24.65
CA ARG A 4 3.15 43.82 -24.97
C ARG A 4 2.99 42.30 -25.00
N PHE A 5 2.35 41.72 -23.98
CA PHE A 5 2.07 40.28 -23.96
C PHE A 5 1.22 39.83 -25.13
N LYS A 6 0.19 40.62 -25.50
CA LYS A 6 -0.64 40.32 -26.67
C LYS A 6 0.19 40.31 -27.96
N LYS A 7 1.08 41.29 -28.13
CA LYS A 7 1.99 41.34 -29.27
C LYS A 7 2.96 40.16 -29.29
N ASP A 8 3.65 39.91 -28.18
CA ASP A 8 4.61 38.81 -28.05
C ASP A 8 3.93 37.44 -28.29
N THR A 9 2.65 37.29 -27.91
CA THR A 9 1.85 36.08 -28.18
C THR A 9 1.53 35.94 -29.66
N MET A 10 1.09 37.02 -30.33
CA MET A 10 0.79 37.00 -31.77
C MET A 10 2.05 36.71 -32.60
N ASP A 11 3.17 37.34 -32.25
CA ASP A 11 4.46 37.12 -32.91
C ASP A 11 4.92 35.64 -32.74
N LEU A 12 4.72 35.06 -31.55
CA LEU A 12 5.00 33.64 -31.29
C LEU A 12 4.09 32.73 -32.12
N MET A 13 2.79 32.99 -32.13
CA MET A 13 1.81 32.20 -32.88
C MET A 13 2.13 32.19 -34.38
N GLU A 14 2.46 33.35 -34.95
CA GLU A 14 2.89 33.46 -36.34
C GLU A 14 4.17 32.65 -36.59
N SER A 15 5.15 32.76 -35.69
CA SER A 15 6.45 32.07 -35.81
C SER A 15 6.34 30.54 -35.80
N VAL A 16 5.36 29.99 -35.08
CA VAL A 16 5.12 28.54 -34.99
C VAL A 16 4.05 28.05 -35.97
N GLY A 17 3.49 28.94 -36.80
CA GLY A 17 2.43 28.61 -37.74
C GLY A 17 1.07 28.33 -37.10
N ALA A 18 0.83 28.85 -35.89
CA ALA A 18 -0.45 28.68 -35.20
C ALA A 18 -1.54 29.58 -35.78
N THR A 19 -2.69 28.97 -36.09
CA THR A 19 -3.90 29.68 -36.53
C THR A 19 -4.48 30.50 -35.38
N ILE A 20 -4.70 31.80 -35.59
CA ILE A 20 -5.03 32.78 -34.54
C ILE A 20 -6.52 32.74 -34.12
N ASP A 21 -7.39 32.18 -34.97
CA ASP A 21 -8.86 32.23 -34.80
C ASP A 21 -9.47 30.88 -34.36
N LYS A 22 -8.78 30.09 -33.55
CA LYS A 22 -9.34 28.87 -32.94
C LYS A 22 -10.00 29.17 -31.58
N ASP A 23 -11.13 28.51 -31.31
CA ASP A 23 -11.81 28.56 -30.01
C ASP A 23 -11.02 27.84 -28.90
N SER A 24 -10.14 26.90 -29.27
CA SER A 24 -9.26 26.18 -28.35
C SER A 24 -7.99 25.67 -29.05
N TYR A 25 -6.94 25.40 -28.27
CA TYR A 25 -5.66 24.88 -28.75
C TYR A 25 -5.34 23.58 -28.01
N ASP A 26 -5.12 22.53 -28.78
CA ASP A 26 -4.73 21.23 -28.24
C ASP A 26 -3.25 21.17 -27.83
N ALA A 27 -2.98 20.55 -26.69
CA ALA A 27 -1.64 20.46 -26.12
C ALA A 27 -0.71 19.54 -26.93
N GLU A 28 -1.24 18.46 -27.52
CA GLU A 28 -0.47 17.52 -28.33
C GLU A 28 -0.11 18.13 -29.70
N GLU A 29 -1.00 18.96 -30.26
CA GLU A 29 -0.80 19.65 -31.54
C GLU A 29 0.22 20.81 -31.41
N TRP A 30 0.06 21.70 -30.43
CA TRP A 30 0.74 23.01 -30.46
C TRP A 30 1.97 23.14 -29.56
N ILE A 31 2.03 22.42 -28.43
CA ILE A 31 3.18 22.50 -27.53
C ILE A 31 4.48 22.05 -28.20
N PRO A 32 4.50 21.00 -29.04
CA PRO A 32 5.71 20.59 -29.74
C PRO A 32 6.38 21.72 -30.51
N SER A 33 5.62 22.38 -31.39
CA SER A 33 6.12 23.47 -32.23
C SER A 33 6.62 24.66 -31.42
N VAL A 34 5.93 25.01 -30.33
CA VAL A 34 6.35 26.10 -29.44
C VAL A 34 7.65 25.76 -28.71
N VAL A 35 7.75 24.55 -28.14
CA VAL A 35 8.94 24.11 -27.41
C VAL A 35 10.15 24.01 -28.34
N GLU A 36 9.98 23.48 -29.54
CA GLU A 36 11.05 23.40 -30.55
C GLU A 36 11.52 24.78 -30.99
N TYR A 37 10.58 25.68 -31.30
CA TYR A 37 10.90 27.06 -31.66
C TYR A 37 11.68 27.78 -30.55
N TRP A 38 11.25 27.65 -29.29
CA TRP A 38 11.97 28.24 -28.17
C TRP A 38 13.33 27.60 -27.91
N ASN A 39 13.47 26.28 -28.09
CA ASN A 39 14.76 25.60 -27.98
C ASN A 39 15.74 26.02 -29.09
N LEU A 40 15.24 26.40 -30.28
CA LEU A 40 16.07 26.93 -31.37
C LEU A 40 16.57 28.36 -31.10
N LEU A 41 15.73 29.19 -30.49
CA LEU A 41 16.06 30.61 -30.23
C LEU A 41 16.93 30.82 -28.99
N ASN A 42 16.83 29.94 -28.00
CA ASN A 42 17.47 30.12 -26.70
C ASN A 42 18.66 29.18 -26.51
N LYS A 43 19.59 29.56 -25.63
CA LYS A 43 20.73 28.69 -25.24
C LYS A 43 20.35 27.61 -24.20
N GLY A 44 19.07 27.51 -23.83
CA GLY A 44 18.53 26.58 -22.83
C GLY A 44 17.51 25.62 -23.45
N TRP A 45 17.12 24.60 -22.69
CA TRP A 45 16.21 23.54 -23.14
C TRP A 45 14.95 23.56 -22.28
N PHE A 46 13.81 23.86 -22.92
CA PHE A 46 12.50 23.94 -22.30
C PHE A 46 11.81 22.57 -22.26
N LYS A 47 11.10 22.29 -21.16
CA LYS A 47 10.19 21.13 -21.06
C LYS A 47 8.89 21.53 -20.39
N VAL A 48 7.78 21.20 -21.04
CA VAL A 48 6.44 21.49 -20.54
C VAL A 48 5.90 20.32 -19.74
N TYR A 49 5.25 20.63 -18.63
CA TYR A 49 4.53 19.70 -17.76
C TYR A 49 3.11 20.24 -17.53
N ILE A 50 2.10 19.47 -17.89
CA ILE A 50 0.69 19.81 -17.65
C ILE A 50 0.15 18.90 -16.56
N PHE A 51 -0.40 19.49 -15.50
CA PHE A 51 -1.08 18.79 -14.42
C PHE A 51 -2.59 18.95 -14.57
N GLY A 52 -3.36 17.93 -14.18
CA GLY A 52 -4.82 17.99 -14.14
C GLY A 52 -5.36 17.96 -12.71
N ASP A 53 -6.69 17.96 -12.58
CA ASP A 53 -7.39 17.96 -11.29
C ASP A 53 -7.19 16.68 -10.45
N LEU A 54 -6.69 15.61 -11.08
CA LEU A 54 -6.57 14.30 -10.46
C LEU A 54 -5.14 13.77 -10.56
N GLY A 55 -4.54 13.54 -9.40
CA GLY A 55 -3.26 12.84 -9.26
C GLY A 55 -2.04 13.74 -9.16
N GLU A 56 -0.94 13.15 -8.71
CA GLU A 56 0.33 13.87 -8.49
C GLU A 56 1.20 13.93 -9.74
N LYS A 57 0.82 13.25 -10.82
CA LYS A 57 1.62 13.15 -12.04
C LYS A 57 1.11 14.08 -13.13
N PRO A 58 1.99 14.60 -13.99
CA PRO A 58 1.58 15.34 -15.17
C PRO A 58 0.71 14.45 -16.08
N ILE A 59 -0.40 15.00 -16.58
CA ILE A 59 -1.25 14.38 -17.59
C ILE A 59 -0.62 14.45 -18.99
N TYR A 60 0.25 15.44 -19.23
CA TYR A 60 0.99 15.60 -20.47
C TYR A 60 2.36 16.22 -20.22
N LYS A 61 3.35 15.85 -21.05
CA LYS A 61 4.70 16.43 -21.02
C LYS A 61 5.35 16.40 -22.40
N TYR A 62 6.06 17.46 -22.75
CA TYR A 62 6.79 17.55 -24.01
C TYR A 62 8.10 18.31 -23.84
N GLY A 63 9.15 17.83 -24.51
CA GLY A 63 10.48 18.42 -24.49
C GLY A 63 11.58 17.43 -24.07
N PRO A 64 12.85 17.78 -24.31
CA PRO A 64 14.00 16.91 -24.08
C PRO A 64 14.12 16.49 -22.62
N ASP A 65 14.61 15.27 -22.38
CA ASP A 65 14.93 14.83 -21.01
C ASP A 65 16.05 15.65 -20.37
N ASN A 66 16.94 16.21 -21.20
CA ASN A 66 18.00 17.12 -20.79
C ASN A 66 17.55 18.59 -20.83
N PHE A 67 16.52 18.93 -20.06
CA PHE A 67 16.03 20.29 -19.93
C PHE A 67 16.66 21.01 -18.72
N ASP A 68 16.67 22.35 -18.77
CA ASP A 68 17.04 23.21 -17.64
C ASP A 68 15.91 24.14 -17.22
N THR A 69 14.94 24.40 -18.12
CA THR A 69 13.84 25.34 -17.89
C THR A 69 12.47 24.62 -17.95
N PRO A 70 11.87 24.25 -16.81
CA PRO A 70 10.54 23.68 -16.79
C PRO A 70 9.45 24.75 -16.96
N ILE A 71 8.45 24.43 -17.78
CA ILE A 71 7.20 25.20 -17.90
C ILE A 71 6.09 24.35 -17.31
N ILE A 72 5.31 24.92 -16.40
CA ILE A 72 4.33 24.20 -15.59
C ILE A 72 2.96 24.80 -15.87
N LEU A 73 2.05 23.98 -16.36
CA LEU A 73 0.67 24.34 -16.66
C LEU A 73 -0.27 23.48 -15.81
N PHE A 74 -1.39 24.06 -15.42
CA PHE A 74 -2.48 23.37 -14.77
C PHE A 74 -3.72 23.42 -15.66
N TYR A 75 -4.34 22.27 -15.91
CA TYR A 75 -5.49 22.15 -16.79
C TYR A 75 -6.74 21.78 -16.00
N ASN A 76 -7.72 22.67 -16.01
CA ASN A 76 -9.02 22.49 -15.34
C ASN A 76 -10.10 23.20 -16.16
N LYS A 77 -11.28 22.58 -16.32
CA LYS A 77 -12.45 23.17 -17.01
C LYS A 77 -12.09 23.82 -18.35
N GLU A 78 -11.38 23.07 -19.20
CA GLU A 78 -10.99 23.51 -20.55
C GLU A 78 -10.07 24.75 -20.59
N HIS A 79 -9.40 25.07 -19.49
CA HIS A 79 -8.47 26.19 -19.39
C HIS A 79 -7.08 25.77 -18.89
N PHE A 80 -6.03 26.45 -19.37
CA PHE A 80 -4.65 26.28 -18.91
C PHE A 80 -4.19 27.46 -18.06
N ASP A 81 -3.84 27.20 -16.81
CA ASP A 81 -3.24 28.17 -15.90
C ASP A 81 -1.72 28.02 -15.84
N GLY A 82 -0.99 29.12 -15.94
CA GLY A 82 0.45 29.15 -15.76
C GLY A 82 0.85 29.06 -14.29
N VAL A 83 1.62 28.04 -13.94
CA VAL A 83 2.07 27.80 -12.56
C VAL A 83 3.55 28.15 -12.43
N ARG A 84 3.89 28.94 -11.41
CA ARG A 84 5.30 29.34 -11.18
C ARG A 84 6.17 28.19 -10.69
N ARG A 85 5.66 27.37 -9.77
CA ARG A 85 6.36 26.21 -9.20
C ARG A 85 5.36 25.07 -9.03
N ALA A 86 5.77 23.85 -9.37
CA ALA A 86 4.93 22.67 -9.15
C ALA A 86 4.52 22.53 -7.67
N SER A 87 5.35 22.99 -6.74
CA SER A 87 5.00 23.00 -5.31
C SER A 87 3.75 23.81 -4.98
N ASP A 88 3.43 24.83 -5.78
CA ASP A 88 2.27 25.69 -5.57
C ASP A 88 0.96 24.92 -5.88
N LEU A 89 1.01 23.83 -6.65
CA LEU A 89 -0.14 22.95 -6.92
C LEU A 89 -0.45 22.00 -5.77
N PHE A 90 0.58 21.51 -5.07
CA PHE A 90 0.44 20.41 -4.11
C PHE A 90 0.50 20.87 -2.65
N GLY A 91 0.91 22.11 -2.38
CA GLY A 91 1.23 22.56 -1.02
C GLY A 91 2.50 21.91 -0.42
N GLU A 92 3.13 20.99 -1.15
CA GLU A 92 4.37 20.29 -0.80
C GLU A 92 5.44 20.53 -1.87
N LEU A 93 6.71 20.19 -1.60
CA LEU A 93 7.74 20.30 -2.63
C LEU A 93 7.54 19.20 -3.69
N TYR A 94 7.73 19.54 -4.96
CA TYR A 94 7.57 18.58 -6.05
C TYR A 94 8.85 18.42 -6.87
N CYS A 95 9.17 17.19 -7.27
CA CYS A 95 10.30 16.91 -8.15
C CYS A 95 9.82 16.55 -9.55
N LEU A 96 10.09 17.43 -10.52
CA LEU A 96 9.73 17.19 -11.92
C LEU A 96 10.51 16.04 -12.54
N SER A 97 11.74 15.78 -12.08
CA SER A 97 12.60 14.73 -12.65
C SER A 97 12.16 13.31 -12.29
N CYS A 98 11.56 13.09 -11.11
CA CYS A 98 11.06 11.77 -10.71
C CYS A 98 9.55 11.74 -10.44
N GLU A 99 8.86 12.85 -10.74
CA GLU A 99 7.41 13.01 -10.70
C GLU A 99 6.80 12.60 -9.36
N SER A 100 7.27 13.21 -8.27
CA SER A 100 6.82 12.89 -6.92
C SER A 100 6.84 14.09 -5.98
N VAL A 101 5.83 14.19 -5.12
CA VAL A 101 5.81 15.09 -3.95
C VAL A 101 6.83 14.64 -2.89
N TYR A 102 7.37 15.60 -2.14
CA TYR A 102 8.29 15.33 -1.05
C TYR A 102 8.30 16.46 0.00
N ASN A 103 8.64 16.08 1.23
CA ASN A 103 8.59 16.99 2.38
C ASN A 103 9.89 17.77 2.64
N ARG A 104 11.05 17.22 2.25
CA ARG A 104 12.37 17.83 2.51
C ARG A 104 13.36 17.57 1.39
N LYS A 105 14.03 18.63 0.91
CA LYS A 105 15.05 18.54 -0.16
C LYS A 105 16.17 17.56 0.18
N SER A 106 16.63 17.53 1.43
CA SER A 106 17.72 16.65 1.89
C SER A 106 17.35 15.16 1.90
N ASN A 107 16.10 14.82 2.20
CA ASN A 107 15.64 13.43 2.12
C ASN A 107 15.46 13.03 0.66
N HIS A 108 14.87 13.94 -0.13
CA HIS A 108 14.59 13.70 -1.54
C HIS A 108 15.87 13.52 -2.36
N SER A 109 16.94 14.27 -2.08
CA SER A 109 18.22 14.11 -2.78
C SER A 109 18.81 12.70 -2.64
N ILE A 110 18.42 11.94 -1.61
CA ILE A 110 18.84 10.55 -1.38
C ILE A 110 17.87 9.58 -2.06
N SER A 111 16.56 9.83 -1.98
CA SER A 111 15.52 8.92 -2.46
C SER A 111 15.09 9.14 -3.92
N CYS A 112 15.48 10.25 -4.54
CA CYS A 112 15.10 10.60 -5.91
C CYS A 112 15.69 9.58 -6.90
N LYS A 113 14.82 9.03 -7.75
CA LYS A 113 15.20 8.07 -8.79
C LYS A 113 16.08 8.68 -9.89
N SER A 114 16.00 10.00 -10.06
CA SER A 114 16.69 10.76 -11.11
C SER A 114 17.92 11.52 -10.58
N ARG A 115 18.40 11.17 -9.38
CA ARG A 115 19.60 11.78 -8.80
C ARG A 115 20.88 11.31 -9.48
N CYS A 116 21.95 12.08 -9.34
CA CYS A 116 23.29 11.60 -9.64
C CYS A 116 23.82 10.68 -8.53
N SER A 117 24.13 9.40 -8.83
CA SER A 117 24.70 8.44 -7.86
C SER A 117 26.07 8.86 -7.30
N ASN A 118 26.79 9.73 -8.02
CA ASN A 118 28.11 10.20 -7.62
C ASN A 118 28.07 11.41 -6.69
N CYS A 119 27.17 12.37 -6.90
CA CYS A 119 27.13 13.63 -6.14
C CYS A 119 25.79 13.94 -5.46
N SER A 120 24.79 13.05 -5.58
CA SER A 120 23.42 13.15 -5.02
C SER A 120 22.58 14.35 -5.44
N ARG A 121 23.07 15.23 -6.32
CA ARG A 121 22.27 16.33 -6.88
C ARG A 121 21.10 15.79 -7.71
N VAL A 122 20.00 16.52 -7.66
CA VAL A 122 18.69 16.19 -8.24
C VAL A 122 18.15 17.38 -9.03
N GLY A 123 17.24 17.10 -9.95
CA GLY A 123 16.53 18.11 -10.71
C GLY A 123 16.95 18.15 -12.19
N PRO A 124 16.52 19.19 -12.92
CA PRO A 124 16.88 19.40 -14.32
C PRO A 124 18.41 19.36 -14.51
N GLY A 125 18.88 18.66 -15.54
CA GLY A 125 20.31 18.47 -15.80
C GLY A 125 21.02 17.35 -15.02
N PHE A 126 20.31 16.55 -14.21
CA PHE A 126 20.85 15.38 -13.51
C PHE A 126 20.19 14.06 -13.99
N PRO A 127 20.91 12.92 -13.96
CA PRO A 127 22.25 12.68 -13.41
C PRO A 127 23.36 13.39 -14.19
N CYS A 128 24.50 13.68 -13.52
CA CYS A 128 25.61 14.39 -14.16
C CYS A 128 26.11 13.65 -15.41
N LYS A 129 26.27 14.39 -16.50
CA LYS A 129 26.75 13.87 -17.79
C LYS A 129 28.25 13.59 -17.74
N ASN A 130 28.67 12.58 -18.51
CA ASN A 130 30.08 12.34 -18.79
C ASN A 130 30.58 13.41 -19.77
N LEU A 131 31.67 14.06 -19.40
CA LEU A 131 32.46 14.95 -20.25
C LEU A 131 33.75 14.20 -20.50
N ASN A 132 33.95 13.72 -21.74
CA ASN A 132 35.02 12.77 -22.08
C ASN A 132 36.44 13.30 -21.78
N ASP A 133 36.60 14.60 -21.54
CA ASP A 133 37.88 15.27 -21.28
C ASP A 133 38.30 15.29 -19.81
N PHE A 134 37.59 14.58 -18.92
CA PHE A 134 37.89 14.55 -17.48
C PHE A 134 37.71 13.15 -16.90
N PHE A 135 38.69 12.68 -16.12
CA PHE A 135 38.60 11.44 -15.35
C PHE A 135 39.34 11.61 -14.02
N GLU A 136 38.63 11.46 -12.90
CA GLU A 136 39.20 11.52 -11.55
C GLU A 136 38.64 10.43 -10.65
N HIS A 137 39.47 9.99 -9.69
CA HIS A 137 39.12 8.97 -8.71
C HIS A 137 39.09 9.54 -7.28
N CYS A 138 38.03 9.26 -6.52
CA CYS A 138 37.94 9.70 -5.13
C CYS A 138 38.44 8.61 -4.17
N ASN A 139 39.64 8.80 -3.60
CA ASN A 139 40.25 7.86 -2.64
C ASN A 139 39.41 7.60 -1.38
N GLY A 140 38.53 8.53 -0.98
CA GLY A 140 37.71 8.38 0.23
C GLY A 140 36.49 7.46 0.06
N CYS A 141 36.01 7.27 -1.17
CA CYS A 141 34.79 6.52 -1.45
C CYS A 141 34.88 5.55 -2.62
N GLY A 142 36.00 5.50 -3.35
CA GLY A 142 36.25 4.60 -4.47
C GLY A 142 35.47 4.95 -5.75
N LYS A 143 34.76 6.09 -5.81
CA LYS A 143 33.96 6.48 -7.00
C LYS A 143 34.83 7.13 -8.07
N GLU A 144 34.43 6.93 -9.33
CA GLU A 144 35.05 7.52 -10.51
C GLU A 144 34.16 8.62 -11.09
N PHE A 145 34.78 9.72 -11.54
CA PHE A 145 34.11 10.91 -12.02
C PHE A 145 34.56 11.25 -13.43
N LYS A 146 33.61 11.38 -14.35
CA LYS A 146 33.81 11.87 -15.71
C LYS A 146 33.35 13.31 -15.91
N ASN A 147 33.22 14.07 -14.82
CA ASN A 147 32.71 15.43 -14.86
C ASN A 147 33.31 16.23 -13.69
N LYS A 148 34.04 17.31 -14.03
CA LYS A 148 34.78 18.12 -13.05
C LYS A 148 33.87 18.77 -12.01
N ASP A 149 32.71 19.29 -12.44
CA ASP A 149 31.73 19.90 -11.53
C ASP A 149 31.13 18.84 -10.59
N CYS A 150 30.84 17.64 -11.09
CA CYS A 150 30.38 16.52 -10.28
C CYS A 150 31.42 16.13 -9.20
N HIS A 151 32.69 16.02 -9.57
CA HIS A 151 33.78 15.70 -8.65
C HIS A 151 33.98 16.80 -7.60
N THR A 152 34.03 18.06 -8.04
CA THR A 152 34.21 19.21 -7.15
C THR A 152 33.07 19.32 -6.14
N HIS A 153 31.82 19.18 -6.60
CA HIS A 153 30.67 19.17 -5.69
C HIS A 153 30.71 17.99 -4.73
N HIS A 154 31.09 16.79 -5.19
CA HIS A 154 31.20 15.60 -4.35
C HIS A 154 32.18 15.79 -3.18
N ILE A 155 33.34 16.40 -3.44
CA ILE A 155 34.34 16.68 -2.40
C ILE A 155 33.88 17.81 -1.47
N THR A 156 33.43 18.94 -2.02
CA THR A 156 33.02 20.11 -1.24
C THR A 156 31.80 19.86 -0.36
N SER A 157 30.86 19.03 -0.81
CA SER A 157 29.69 18.60 -0.02
C SER A 157 30.00 17.46 0.97
N ASN A 158 31.22 16.93 0.96
CA ASN A 158 31.63 15.76 1.73
C ASN A 158 30.72 14.52 1.50
N PHE A 159 30.17 14.36 0.29
CA PHE A 159 29.25 13.26 0.00
C PHE A 159 29.95 11.89 0.02
N CYS A 160 31.29 11.85 -0.16
CA CYS A 160 32.11 10.64 -0.01
C CYS A 160 31.94 9.95 1.35
N SER A 161 31.64 10.70 2.41
CA SER A 161 31.41 10.17 3.76
C SER A 161 30.10 9.38 3.87
N SER A 162 29.11 9.74 3.05
CA SER A 162 27.74 9.19 3.12
C SER A 162 27.50 8.12 2.05
N SER A 163 28.29 8.09 0.98
CA SER A 163 28.12 7.10 -0.08
C SER A 163 29.43 6.63 -0.68
N LYS A 164 29.61 5.31 -0.71
CA LYS A 164 30.85 4.63 -1.14
C LYS A 164 30.57 3.63 -2.26
N LYS A 165 31.59 3.33 -3.06
CA LYS A 165 31.61 2.27 -4.07
C LYS A 165 32.41 1.09 -3.51
N CYS A 166 31.87 -0.12 -3.60
CA CYS A 166 32.60 -1.32 -3.22
C CYS A 166 33.63 -1.66 -4.31
N GLU A 167 34.89 -1.88 -3.93
CA GLU A 167 35.97 -2.24 -4.87
C GLU A 167 35.77 -3.64 -5.48
N LYS A 168 35.15 -4.58 -4.74
CA LYS A 168 34.98 -5.97 -5.19
C LYS A 168 33.83 -6.14 -6.18
N CYS A 169 32.69 -5.47 -5.94
CA CYS A 169 31.47 -5.69 -6.73
C CYS A 169 30.97 -4.44 -7.47
N GLY A 170 31.63 -3.29 -7.30
CA GLY A 170 31.27 -2.02 -7.95
C GLY A 170 29.99 -1.36 -7.44
N VAL A 171 29.27 -1.96 -6.49
CA VAL A 171 28.01 -1.43 -5.95
C VAL A 171 28.25 -0.13 -5.21
N ILE A 172 27.48 0.91 -5.56
CA ILE A 172 27.40 2.15 -4.78
C ILE A 172 26.39 1.96 -3.65
N TRP A 173 26.82 2.17 -2.43
CA TRP A 173 26.04 1.96 -1.21
C TRP A 173 26.01 3.22 -0.35
N ASP A 174 24.94 3.37 0.42
CA ASP A 174 24.77 4.43 1.42
C ASP A 174 25.31 3.94 2.76
N VAL A 175 26.19 4.74 3.37
CA VAL A 175 26.91 4.40 4.60
C VAL A 175 25.95 4.30 5.78
N LYS A 176 24.99 5.22 5.89
CA LYS A 176 24.02 5.19 6.99
C LYS A 176 23.17 3.95 6.90
N ASP A 177 22.63 3.62 5.73
CA ASP A 177 21.73 2.47 5.56
C ASP A 177 22.44 1.13 5.72
N ASN A 178 23.70 1.03 5.30
CA ASN A 178 24.52 -0.17 5.49
C ASN A 178 25.22 -0.24 6.85
N ASN A 179 25.10 0.79 7.69
CA ASN A 179 25.58 0.75 9.07
C ASN A 179 24.44 0.64 10.10
N ARG A 180 23.19 0.63 9.65
CA ARG A 180 22.03 0.40 10.53
C ARG A 180 22.06 -1.00 11.11
N ASN A 181 21.49 -1.14 12.31
CA ASN A 181 21.29 -2.40 13.01
C ASN A 181 22.59 -3.19 13.24
N GLY A 182 23.70 -2.50 13.54
CA GLY A 182 24.98 -3.13 13.89
C GLY A 182 25.78 -3.69 12.71
N ARG A 183 25.38 -3.36 11.47
CA ARG A 183 26.13 -3.73 10.27
C ARG A 183 27.35 -2.81 10.11
N GLU A 184 28.47 -3.35 9.62
CA GLU A 184 29.71 -2.59 9.37
C GLU A 184 29.94 -2.40 7.87
N GLY A 185 28.98 -1.77 7.19
CA GLY A 185 29.09 -1.39 5.79
C GLY A 185 28.56 -2.43 4.79
N HIS A 186 28.99 -2.28 3.53
CA HIS A 186 28.52 -3.15 2.45
C HIS A 186 29.14 -4.55 2.54
N ILE A 187 28.28 -5.57 2.45
CA ILE A 187 28.67 -6.98 2.30
C ILE A 187 28.26 -7.41 0.90
N CYS A 188 29.22 -7.90 0.11
CA CYS A 188 28.96 -8.37 -1.25
C CYS A 188 27.94 -9.52 -1.24
N SER A 189 27.15 -9.63 -2.31
CA SER A 189 26.06 -10.60 -2.50
C SER A 189 24.78 -10.35 -1.70
N GLU A 190 24.82 -9.54 -0.65
CA GLU A 190 23.61 -9.19 0.09
C GLU A 190 22.85 -8.03 -0.56
N ARG A 191 21.52 -8.08 -0.46
CA ARG A 191 20.62 -7.05 -0.96
C ARG A 191 19.62 -6.66 0.10
N TYR A 192 19.22 -5.38 0.11
CA TYR A 192 18.13 -4.92 0.95
C TYR A 192 16.82 -5.54 0.47
N CYS A 193 16.17 -6.30 1.34
CA CYS A 193 14.85 -6.85 1.13
C CYS A 193 13.81 -5.92 1.77
N THR A 194 12.89 -5.38 0.97
CA THR A 194 11.79 -4.54 1.44
C THR A 194 10.77 -5.32 2.25
N THR A 195 10.67 -6.64 2.06
CA THR A 195 9.72 -7.51 2.77
C THR A 195 10.10 -7.69 4.25
N CYS A 196 11.37 -8.00 4.54
CA CYS A 196 11.85 -8.14 5.93
C CYS A 196 12.55 -6.88 6.46
N GLY A 197 12.78 -5.87 5.61
CA GLY A 197 13.49 -4.64 5.95
C GLY A 197 14.94 -4.88 6.38
N SER A 198 15.63 -5.86 5.79
CA SER A 198 17.03 -6.21 6.11
C SER A 198 17.87 -6.43 4.87
N TYR A 199 19.18 -6.33 5.03
CA TYR A 199 20.12 -6.90 4.07
C TYR A 199 20.32 -8.39 4.36
N HIS A 200 20.23 -9.21 3.32
CA HIS A 200 20.64 -10.61 3.35
C HIS A 200 20.96 -11.09 1.94
N ASP A 201 21.68 -12.21 1.81
CA ASP A 201 21.86 -12.88 0.54
C ASP A 201 20.51 -13.44 0.07
N PRO A 202 20.00 -13.08 -1.12
CA PRO A 202 18.78 -13.65 -1.67
C PRO A 202 18.80 -15.18 -1.73
N LYS A 203 19.97 -15.80 -1.92
CA LYS A 203 20.13 -17.27 -1.98
C LYS A 203 19.96 -17.96 -0.63
N ARG A 204 20.21 -17.25 0.48
CA ARG A 204 20.02 -17.78 1.84
C ARG A 204 18.57 -17.72 2.31
N GLY A 205 17.68 -17.15 1.48
CA GLY A 205 16.28 -16.94 1.79
C GLY A 205 16.05 -15.68 2.63
N CYS A 206 14.78 -15.28 2.68
CA CYS A 206 14.29 -14.22 3.55
C CYS A 206 13.55 -14.88 4.72
N TYR A 207 13.53 -14.28 5.91
CA TYR A 207 12.87 -14.87 7.09
C TYR A 207 11.96 -13.86 7.79
N ILE A 208 10.87 -14.36 8.38
CA ILE A 208 10.02 -13.56 9.26
C ILE A 208 10.86 -13.20 10.48
N LYS A 209 10.88 -11.90 10.80
CA LYS A 209 11.66 -11.40 11.92
C LYS A 209 10.92 -11.53 13.24
N PRO A 210 11.60 -11.98 14.31
CA PRO A 210 11.14 -11.75 15.67
C PRO A 210 10.88 -10.26 15.91
N LEU A 211 9.90 -9.95 16.74
CA LEU A 211 9.58 -8.58 17.12
C LEU A 211 10.13 -8.26 18.51
N VAL A 212 10.65 -7.06 18.67
CA VAL A 212 11.04 -6.53 19.98
C VAL A 212 9.86 -5.76 20.55
N ILE A 213 9.50 -6.04 21.81
CA ILE A 213 8.46 -5.29 22.53
C ILE A 213 8.90 -3.83 22.62
N LYS A 214 8.04 -2.92 22.15
CA LYS A 214 8.29 -1.49 22.27
C LYS A 214 7.99 -1.05 23.70
N PRO A 215 8.72 -0.05 24.23
CA PRO A 215 8.40 0.49 25.56
C PRO A 215 6.95 1.00 25.58
N PRO A 216 6.25 0.87 26.73
CA PRO A 216 4.91 1.39 26.90
C PRO A 216 4.87 2.89 26.57
N LYS A 217 3.87 3.32 25.82
CA LYS A 217 3.61 4.72 25.51
C LYS A 217 2.23 5.07 26.03
N ALA A 218 2.10 6.16 26.78
CA ALA A 218 0.80 6.70 27.16
C ALA A 218 0.00 7.08 25.90
N TYR A 219 -1.29 6.71 25.90
CA TYR A 219 -2.21 7.01 24.82
C TYR A 219 -3.65 7.02 25.37
N ARG A 220 -4.52 7.78 24.73
CA ARG A 220 -5.94 7.88 25.09
C ARG A 220 -6.74 6.80 24.39
N ILE A 221 -7.64 6.15 25.11
CA ILE A 221 -8.60 5.16 24.61
C ILE A 221 -9.97 5.83 24.62
N ILE A 222 -10.65 5.81 23.49
CA ILE A 222 -12.03 6.28 23.37
C ILE A 222 -12.89 5.12 22.90
N ALA A 223 -13.99 4.85 23.59
CA ALA A 223 -15.10 4.06 23.05
C ALA A 223 -16.20 5.04 22.62
N PHE A 224 -16.78 4.84 21.44
CA PHE A 224 -17.86 5.67 20.95
C PHE A 224 -18.87 4.85 20.15
N ASP A 225 -20.11 5.33 20.13
CA ASP A 225 -21.23 4.73 19.42
C ASP A 225 -22.19 5.83 18.94
N PHE A 226 -22.77 5.64 17.75
CA PHE A 226 -23.68 6.61 17.14
C PHE A 226 -25.10 6.04 17.02
N GLU A 227 -26.07 6.84 17.47
CA GLU A 227 -27.45 6.67 17.05
C GLU A 227 -27.79 7.60 15.90
N THR A 228 -28.62 7.09 14.98
CA THR A 228 -28.97 7.81 13.75
C THR A 228 -30.47 7.77 13.49
N MET A 229 -31.00 8.90 13.05
CA MET A 229 -32.34 8.98 12.48
C MET A 229 -32.30 8.55 11.01
N GLN A 230 -33.40 7.96 10.53
CA GLN A 230 -33.59 7.55 9.13
C GLN A 230 -34.85 8.16 8.52
N HIS A 231 -35.16 9.41 8.91
CA HIS A 231 -36.40 10.09 8.53
C HIS A 231 -36.36 10.70 7.12
N ARG A 232 -35.18 10.84 6.51
CA ARG A 232 -35.00 11.40 5.17
C ARG A 232 -34.67 10.31 4.14
N ASP A 233 -35.26 10.43 2.96
CA ASP A 233 -34.89 9.63 1.80
C ASP A 233 -33.66 10.23 1.10
N GLY A 234 -32.71 9.36 0.73
CA GLY A 234 -31.58 9.67 -0.13
C GLY A 234 -31.69 8.95 -1.48
N GLU A 235 -30.75 9.22 -2.39
CA GLU A 235 -30.79 8.70 -3.77
C GLU A 235 -30.81 7.15 -3.87
N LYS A 236 -30.28 6.44 -2.86
CA LYS A 236 -30.16 4.98 -2.84
C LYS A 236 -30.78 4.32 -1.60
N GLY A 237 -31.73 5.00 -0.96
CA GLY A 237 -32.40 4.53 0.26
C GLY A 237 -32.38 5.57 1.37
N LYS A 238 -32.76 5.18 2.58
CA LYS A 238 -32.83 6.10 3.72
C LYS A 238 -31.45 6.64 4.10
N MET A 239 -31.40 7.94 4.38
CA MET A 239 -30.19 8.61 4.82
C MET A 239 -30.07 8.51 6.35
N HIS A 240 -28.89 8.09 6.82
CA HIS A 240 -28.56 8.11 8.24
C HIS A 240 -28.04 9.49 8.65
N GLU A 241 -28.73 10.12 9.60
CA GLU A 241 -28.36 11.40 10.20
C GLU A 241 -28.07 11.20 11.69
N VAL A 242 -26.85 11.49 12.12
CA VAL A 242 -26.42 11.28 13.52
C VAL A 242 -27.12 12.28 14.43
N ASN A 243 -27.85 11.78 15.42
CA ASN A 243 -28.60 12.60 16.37
C ASN A 243 -28.11 12.44 17.82
N PHE A 244 -27.41 11.35 18.11
CA PHE A 244 -26.83 11.11 19.41
C PHE A 244 -25.50 10.36 19.28
N ILE A 245 -24.52 10.76 20.07
CA ILE A 245 -23.20 10.13 20.16
C ILE A 245 -22.86 9.96 21.63
N GLY A 246 -22.63 8.70 22.04
CA GLY A 246 -22.05 8.36 23.33
C GLY A 246 -20.53 8.26 23.21
N VAL A 247 -19.81 8.73 24.23
CA VAL A 247 -18.35 8.63 24.29
C VAL A 247 -17.90 8.27 25.70
N LYS A 248 -17.02 7.27 25.81
CA LYS A 248 -16.28 6.93 27.04
C LYS A 248 -14.79 7.09 26.84
N VAL A 249 -14.12 7.77 27.76
CA VAL A 249 -12.66 8.04 27.73
C VAL A 249 -11.94 7.28 28.82
N ASN A 250 -10.81 6.65 28.48
CA ASN A 250 -9.92 6.00 29.43
C ASN A 250 -8.46 6.03 28.93
N CYS A 251 -7.51 5.51 29.72
CA CYS A 251 -6.13 5.28 29.29
C CYS A 251 -5.51 4.10 30.04
N PRO A 252 -4.41 3.51 29.54
CA PRO A 252 -3.70 2.43 30.24
C PRO A 252 -3.35 2.73 31.70
N GLY A 253 -3.01 3.99 32.02
CA GLY A 253 -2.67 4.42 33.36
C GLY A 253 -3.86 4.36 34.31
N CYS A 254 -4.98 4.97 33.94
CA CYS A 254 -6.22 4.95 34.74
C CYS A 254 -6.82 3.55 34.86
N ILE A 255 -6.68 2.70 33.84
CA ILE A 255 -7.08 1.29 33.92
C ILE A 255 -6.32 0.54 35.02
N THR A 256 -5.01 0.84 35.17
CA THR A 256 -4.14 0.11 36.09
C THR A 256 -4.18 0.68 37.51
N ASN A 257 -4.21 2.01 37.63
CA ASN A 257 -4.03 2.72 38.89
C ASN A 257 -5.35 3.26 39.50
N GLY A 258 -6.46 3.09 38.80
CA GLY A 258 -7.74 3.73 39.14
C GLY A 258 -7.94 5.06 38.41
N SER A 259 -9.20 5.51 38.35
CA SER A 259 -9.55 6.78 37.71
C SER A 259 -8.93 7.95 38.47
N ASP A 260 -8.29 8.85 37.72
CA ASP A 260 -7.65 10.06 38.23
C ASP A 260 -8.25 11.27 37.48
N PRO A 261 -8.97 12.19 38.15
CA PRO A 261 -9.53 13.38 37.53
C PRO A 261 -8.48 14.30 36.90
N ASP A 262 -7.26 14.34 37.46
CA ASP A 262 -6.16 15.21 37.00
C ASP A 262 -5.31 14.53 35.90
N CYS A 263 -5.79 13.42 35.34
CA CYS A 263 -5.00 12.64 34.39
C CYS A 263 -4.79 13.37 33.06
N SER A 264 -3.56 13.83 32.81
CA SER A 264 -3.17 14.55 31.59
C SER A 264 -3.48 13.87 30.24
N VAL A 265 -3.68 12.55 30.20
CA VAL A 265 -4.04 11.80 28.97
C VAL A 265 -5.53 11.86 28.68
N CYS A 266 -6.30 12.04 29.74
CA CYS A 266 -7.60 11.45 29.91
C CYS A 266 -8.63 12.55 30.20
N GLY A 267 -8.19 13.63 30.87
CA GLY A 267 -9.03 14.74 31.30
C GLY A 267 -9.90 14.41 32.50
N GLU A 268 -10.63 15.43 32.94
CA GLU A 268 -11.63 15.33 34.01
C GLU A 268 -12.86 14.54 33.51
N ASP A 269 -13.27 14.77 32.26
CA ASP A 269 -14.50 14.21 31.68
C ASP A 269 -14.29 12.79 31.12
N ARG A 270 -15.11 11.83 31.57
CA ARG A 270 -15.03 10.40 31.20
C ARG A 270 -16.17 9.97 30.30
N THR A 271 -17.34 10.55 30.51
CA THR A 271 -18.58 10.20 29.83
C THR A 271 -19.10 11.47 29.18
N ILE A 272 -18.98 11.54 27.86
CA ILE A 272 -19.29 12.74 27.08
C ILE A 272 -20.37 12.35 26.06
N THR A 273 -21.34 13.23 25.87
CA THR A 273 -22.38 13.04 24.85
C THR A 273 -22.42 14.23 23.88
N PHE A 274 -22.77 13.93 22.63
CA PHE A 274 -23.10 14.95 21.61
C PHE A 274 -24.50 14.62 21.10
N SER A 275 -25.44 15.55 21.23
CA SER A 275 -26.84 15.25 20.99
C SER A 275 -27.62 16.46 20.47
N THR A 276 -28.69 16.21 19.74
CA THR A 276 -29.58 17.27 19.25
C THR A 276 -30.52 17.82 20.33
N ARG A 277 -30.69 17.09 21.44
CA ARG A 277 -31.63 17.40 22.52
C ARG A 277 -31.00 17.16 23.89
N PRO A 278 -31.30 18.01 24.89
CA PRO A 278 -30.88 17.75 26.26
C PRO A 278 -31.68 16.60 26.88
N PHE A 279 -31.07 15.96 27.88
CA PHE A 279 -31.64 14.96 28.78
C PHE A 279 -31.21 15.25 30.22
N LEU A 280 -31.91 14.69 31.20
CA LEU A 280 -31.84 15.03 32.62
C LEU A 280 -31.44 13.85 33.51
N ASN A 281 -31.90 12.64 33.21
CA ASN A 281 -31.83 11.52 34.16
C ASN A 281 -30.61 10.62 33.95
N THR A 282 -30.02 10.63 32.76
CA THR A 282 -28.82 9.84 32.47
C THR A 282 -27.57 10.56 32.96
N PRO A 283 -26.77 9.97 33.88
CA PRO A 283 -25.57 10.62 34.39
C PRO A 283 -24.46 10.63 33.35
N VAL A 284 -23.99 11.83 32.99
CA VAL A 284 -22.84 12.06 32.12
C VAL A 284 -22.01 13.22 32.68
N ASP A 285 -20.71 13.25 32.40
CA ASP A 285 -19.84 14.33 32.86
C ASP A 285 -20.08 15.60 32.02
N ILE A 286 -20.26 15.43 30.70
CA ILE A 286 -20.57 16.52 29.78
C ILE A 286 -21.68 16.12 28.80
N GLN A 287 -22.61 17.06 28.60
CA GLN A 287 -23.62 17.01 27.55
C GLN A 287 -23.40 18.17 26.57
N ASN A 288 -22.95 17.86 25.35
CA ASN A 288 -22.83 18.83 24.26
C ASN A 288 -24.11 18.80 23.41
N VAL A 289 -25.01 19.76 23.66
CA VAL A 289 -26.24 19.90 22.87
C VAL A 289 -25.96 20.78 21.65
N THR A 290 -26.15 20.23 20.44
CA THR A 290 -25.82 20.90 19.17
C THR A 290 -26.74 20.43 18.04
N GLU A 291 -26.94 21.27 17.02
CA GLU A 291 -27.68 20.89 15.81
C GLU A 291 -26.93 19.83 14.98
N ASN A 292 -25.59 19.79 15.05
CA ASN A 292 -24.75 18.88 14.27
C ASN A 292 -23.82 18.05 15.17
N PRO A 293 -24.32 16.98 15.84
CA PRO A 293 -23.52 16.18 16.77
C PRO A 293 -22.25 15.59 16.16
N LEU A 294 -22.32 15.12 14.91
CA LEU A 294 -21.17 14.54 14.20
C LEU A 294 -20.05 15.57 13.98
N GLU A 295 -20.41 16.80 13.61
CA GLU A 295 -19.44 17.87 13.40
C GLU A 295 -18.73 18.22 14.71
N GLU A 296 -19.48 18.40 15.81
CA GLU A 296 -18.89 18.71 17.11
C GLU A 296 -18.03 17.57 17.65
N PHE A 297 -18.47 16.32 17.49
CA PHE A 297 -17.68 15.15 17.88
C PHE A 297 -16.33 15.09 17.13
N VAL A 298 -16.34 15.33 15.81
CA VAL A 298 -15.11 15.32 15.00
C VAL A 298 -14.21 16.49 15.37
N SER A 299 -14.74 17.69 15.62
CA SER A 299 -13.96 18.81 16.16
C SER A 299 -13.30 18.42 17.48
N TRP A 300 -14.11 17.95 18.43
CA TRP A 300 -13.67 17.61 19.78
C TRP A 300 -12.58 16.54 19.78
N ILE A 301 -12.73 15.43 19.04
CA ILE A 301 -11.76 14.34 19.08
C ILE A 301 -10.41 14.74 18.47
N ILE A 302 -10.43 15.60 17.45
CA ILE A 302 -9.24 16.13 16.80
C ILE A 302 -8.54 17.16 17.69
N ASP A 303 -9.28 18.10 18.26
CA ASP A 303 -8.73 19.24 19.00
C ASP A 303 -8.31 18.87 20.43
N SER A 304 -9.03 17.94 21.08
CA SER A 304 -8.70 17.48 22.43
C SER A 304 -7.54 16.47 22.50
N SER A 305 -6.99 16.04 21.37
CA SER A 305 -5.97 14.98 21.32
C SER A 305 -4.57 15.46 21.69
N VAL A 306 -4.24 15.39 22.98
CA VAL A 306 -2.92 15.73 23.56
C VAL A 306 -1.86 14.64 23.39
N THR A 307 -2.28 13.38 23.24
CA THR A 307 -1.41 12.22 22.95
C THR A 307 -1.94 11.45 21.75
N ASP A 308 -1.36 10.28 21.43
CA ASP A 308 -2.03 9.38 20.47
C ASP A 308 -3.38 8.96 21.06
N THR A 309 -4.45 9.05 20.26
CA THR A 309 -5.80 8.62 20.64
C THR A 309 -6.18 7.43 19.78
N VAL A 310 -6.63 6.34 20.40
CA VAL A 310 -7.23 5.19 19.71
C VAL A 310 -8.72 5.16 20.05
N ALA A 311 -9.54 5.47 19.05
CA ALA A 311 -10.98 5.54 19.14
C ALA A 311 -11.61 4.28 18.56
N PHE A 312 -12.51 3.68 19.30
CA PHE A 312 -13.10 2.39 19.07
C PHE A 312 -14.61 2.50 18.98
N SER A 313 -15.17 1.97 17.90
CA SER A 313 -16.60 1.65 17.80
C SER A 313 -16.77 0.17 17.53
N HIS A 314 -17.93 -0.37 17.86
CA HIS A 314 -18.20 -1.81 17.71
C HIS A 314 -18.97 -2.07 16.42
N PHE A 315 -18.35 -2.80 15.48
CA PHE A 315 -18.84 -2.98 14.11
C PHE A 315 -18.88 -1.69 13.27
N GLY A 316 -18.35 -0.58 13.80
CA GLY A 316 -18.42 0.72 13.15
C GLY A 316 -17.58 0.87 11.88
N GLY A 317 -16.73 -0.11 11.57
CA GLY A 317 -16.02 -0.17 10.29
C GLY A 317 -16.93 -0.24 9.06
N ARG A 318 -18.22 -0.54 9.26
CA ARG A 318 -19.26 -0.48 8.23
C ARG A 318 -20.33 0.59 8.48
N PHE A 319 -20.24 1.31 9.60
CA PHE A 319 -21.26 2.25 10.06
C PHE A 319 -20.64 3.54 10.61
N ASP A 320 -20.35 3.62 11.92
CA ASP A 320 -19.91 4.84 12.60
C ASP A 320 -18.68 5.47 11.95
N MET A 321 -17.66 4.66 11.66
CA MET A 321 -16.41 5.12 11.06
C MET A 321 -16.61 5.66 9.64
N VAL A 322 -17.65 5.21 8.93
CA VAL A 322 -17.99 5.72 7.59
C VAL A 322 -18.55 7.14 7.69
N LEU A 323 -19.36 7.40 8.72
CA LEU A 323 -19.90 8.73 9.00
C LEU A 323 -18.79 9.69 9.45
N VAL A 324 -17.89 9.23 10.34
CA VAL A 324 -16.67 10.00 10.72
C VAL A 324 -15.80 10.29 9.49
N PHE A 325 -15.58 9.31 8.61
CA PHE A 325 -14.79 9.51 7.40
C PHE A 325 -15.37 10.59 6.49
N LYS A 326 -16.70 10.59 6.29
CA LYS A 326 -17.40 11.62 5.52
C LYS A 326 -17.11 13.00 6.09
N GLU A 327 -17.24 13.17 7.40
CA GLU A 327 -17.03 14.45 8.07
C GLU A 327 -15.56 14.92 7.99
N LEU A 328 -14.60 14.01 8.22
CA LEU A 328 -13.18 14.32 8.03
C LEU A 328 -12.88 14.78 6.60
N PHE A 329 -13.46 14.11 5.60
CA PHE A 329 -13.28 14.46 4.19
C PHE A 329 -13.86 15.84 3.85
N LEU A 330 -15.04 16.18 4.36
CA LEU A 330 -15.66 17.49 4.16
C LEU A 330 -14.81 18.63 4.76
N ARG A 331 -14.04 18.34 5.81
CA ARG A 331 -13.07 19.27 6.43
C ARG A 331 -11.72 19.35 5.71
N GLY A 332 -11.55 18.62 4.61
CA GLY A 332 -10.27 18.56 3.89
C GLY A 332 -9.19 17.71 4.59
N LEU A 333 -9.57 16.86 5.55
CA LEU A 333 -8.65 15.91 6.18
C LEU A 333 -8.63 14.61 5.38
N THR A 334 -7.43 14.15 5.01
CA THR A 334 -7.21 12.92 4.24
C THR A 334 -6.55 11.84 5.11
N PRO A 335 -7.35 11.00 5.80
CA PRO A 335 -6.78 9.97 6.68
C PRO A 335 -6.10 8.83 5.92
N ASP A 336 -5.06 8.24 6.53
CA ASP A 336 -4.53 6.96 6.09
C ASP A 336 -5.53 5.85 6.42
N MET A 337 -5.95 5.06 5.42
CA MET A 337 -7.01 4.06 5.58
C MET A 337 -6.55 2.65 5.24
N ILE A 338 -6.95 1.69 6.07
CA ILE A 338 -6.86 0.25 5.78
C ILE A 338 -8.28 -0.29 5.69
N LYS A 339 -8.63 -0.88 4.53
CA LYS A 339 -9.97 -1.39 4.24
C LYS A 339 -9.95 -2.77 3.55
N LYS A 340 -11.02 -3.54 3.75
CA LYS A 340 -11.33 -4.76 2.98
C LYS A 340 -12.69 -4.59 2.31
N GLY A 341 -12.67 -4.37 1.00
CA GLY A 341 -13.87 -3.90 0.29
C GLY A 341 -14.36 -2.59 0.91
N ASN A 342 -15.63 -2.55 1.30
CA ASN A 342 -16.25 -1.37 1.94
C ASN A 342 -16.10 -1.32 3.47
N LYS A 343 -15.51 -2.36 4.10
CA LYS A 343 -15.28 -2.36 5.55
C LYS A 343 -13.96 -1.64 5.87
N LEU A 344 -14.03 -0.57 6.66
CA LEU A 344 -12.89 0.10 7.26
C LEU A 344 -12.37 -0.71 8.45
N TYR A 345 -11.07 -1.00 8.46
CA TYR A 345 -10.40 -1.67 9.58
C TYR A 345 -9.71 -0.65 10.49
N GLU A 346 -9.09 0.35 9.87
CA GLU A 346 -8.41 1.44 10.57
C GLU A 346 -8.42 2.70 9.72
N MET A 347 -8.58 3.84 10.39
CA MET A 347 -8.44 5.17 9.81
C MET A 347 -7.56 6.02 10.73
N LYS A 348 -6.48 6.60 10.19
CA LYS A 348 -5.52 7.40 10.95
C LYS A 348 -5.48 8.84 10.48
N VAL A 349 -5.76 9.76 11.38
CA VAL A 349 -5.65 11.20 11.15
C VAL A 349 -4.46 11.72 11.94
N LYS A 350 -3.57 12.45 11.28
CA LYS A 350 -2.45 13.10 11.95
C LYS A 350 -2.93 14.41 12.59
N VAL A 351 -2.72 14.56 13.89
CA VAL A 351 -3.12 15.76 14.64
C VAL A 351 -1.89 16.44 15.24
N GLY A 352 -1.74 17.73 14.97
CA GLY A 352 -0.54 18.50 15.30
C GLY A 352 0.75 17.94 14.67
N LYS A 353 1.89 18.12 15.34
CA LYS A 353 3.21 17.73 14.78
C LYS A 353 3.56 16.25 14.96
N LYS A 354 3.02 15.58 16.00
CA LYS A 354 3.53 14.26 16.45
C LYS A 354 2.46 13.22 16.79
N ASN A 355 1.19 13.61 16.92
CA ASN A 355 0.15 12.73 17.46
C ASN A 355 -0.78 12.21 16.37
N TRP A 356 -1.45 11.10 16.66
CA TRP A 356 -2.41 10.48 15.77
C TRP A 356 -3.74 10.23 16.48
N VAL A 357 -4.84 10.48 15.77
CA VAL A 357 -6.15 9.92 16.11
C VAL A 357 -6.38 8.71 15.21
N ILE A 358 -6.62 7.57 15.82
CA ILE A 358 -6.69 6.26 15.17
C ILE A 358 -8.07 5.66 15.45
N PHE A 359 -8.93 5.59 14.45
CA PHE A 359 -10.23 4.94 14.54
C PHE A 359 -10.10 3.47 14.18
N ARG A 360 -10.68 2.57 14.99
CA ARG A 360 -10.66 1.12 14.80
C ARG A 360 -12.01 0.50 15.12
N ASP A 361 -12.34 -0.56 14.38
CA ASP A 361 -13.50 -1.40 14.64
C ASP A 361 -13.13 -2.54 15.59
N THR A 362 -13.74 -2.55 16.78
CA THR A 362 -13.47 -3.57 17.81
C THR A 362 -13.98 -4.96 17.43
N PHE A 363 -14.92 -5.08 16.49
CA PHE A 363 -15.40 -6.37 16.00
C PHE A 363 -14.26 -7.17 15.34
N ASN A 364 -13.22 -6.50 14.84
CA ASN A 364 -12.04 -7.17 14.30
C ASN A 364 -11.14 -7.80 15.39
N LEU A 365 -11.25 -7.34 16.64
CA LEU A 365 -10.58 -7.89 17.82
C LEU A 365 -11.47 -8.90 18.54
N MET A 366 -12.76 -8.60 18.66
CA MET A 366 -13.77 -9.37 19.40
C MET A 366 -14.97 -9.64 18.48
N PRO A 367 -14.93 -10.70 17.64
CA PRO A 367 -15.90 -10.92 16.56
C PRO A 367 -17.23 -11.55 17.06
N MET A 368 -17.91 -10.86 17.96
CA MET A 368 -19.23 -11.20 18.49
C MET A 368 -20.05 -9.93 18.72
N SER A 369 -21.33 -10.03 19.02
CA SER A 369 -22.17 -8.85 19.29
C SER A 369 -21.78 -8.15 20.59
N LEU A 370 -22.02 -6.84 20.70
CA LEU A 370 -21.75 -6.06 21.91
C LEU A 370 -22.42 -6.67 23.16
N ALA A 371 -23.69 -7.09 23.04
CA ALA A 371 -24.42 -7.75 24.13
C ALA A 371 -23.78 -9.08 24.54
N SER A 372 -23.21 -9.83 23.60
CA SER A 372 -22.51 -11.10 23.88
C SER A 372 -21.17 -10.88 24.59
N LEU A 373 -20.58 -9.68 24.56
CA LEU A 373 -19.33 -9.37 25.26
C LEU A 373 -19.51 -9.36 26.79
N VAL A 374 -20.70 -8.99 27.29
CA VAL A 374 -21.01 -8.94 28.72
C VAL A 374 -20.82 -10.32 29.39
N PRO A 375 -21.49 -11.40 28.96
CA PRO A 375 -21.25 -12.73 29.52
C PRO A 375 -19.88 -13.30 29.13
N ALA A 376 -19.37 -13.00 27.92
CA ALA A 376 -18.09 -13.55 27.46
C ALA A 376 -16.88 -13.10 28.32
N PHE A 377 -16.91 -11.87 28.85
CA PHE A 377 -15.88 -11.33 29.73
C PHE A 377 -16.31 -11.20 31.19
N ALA A 378 -17.49 -11.72 31.55
CA ALA A 378 -18.09 -11.57 32.88
C ALA A 378 -18.07 -10.11 33.37
N LEU A 379 -18.52 -9.18 32.52
CA LEU A 379 -18.49 -7.74 32.80
C LEU A 379 -19.54 -7.39 33.87
N SER A 380 -19.17 -6.55 34.83
CA SER A 380 -20.07 -5.99 35.85
C SER A 380 -20.71 -4.69 35.35
N VAL A 381 -21.48 -4.79 34.28
CA VAL A 381 -22.21 -3.68 33.63
C VAL A 381 -23.68 -4.09 33.44
N GLU A 382 -24.56 -3.11 33.29
CA GLU A 382 -25.98 -3.40 33.03
C GLU A 382 -26.16 -4.07 31.67
N ASP A 383 -27.09 -5.03 31.61
CA ASP A 383 -27.43 -5.67 30.35
C ASP A 383 -28.01 -4.66 29.36
N LYS A 384 -27.75 -4.89 28.08
CA LYS A 384 -28.23 -4.01 27.01
C LYS A 384 -29.76 -4.03 26.94
N PRO A 385 -30.45 -2.89 27.18
CA PRO A 385 -31.92 -2.85 27.15
C PRO A 385 -32.45 -2.94 25.71
N PHE A 386 -33.74 -3.25 25.56
CA PHE A 386 -34.42 -3.21 24.27
C PHE A 386 -34.72 -1.77 23.86
N PHE A 387 -34.29 -1.37 22.66
CA PHE A 387 -34.50 -0.01 22.14
C PHE A 387 -35.38 -0.01 20.88
N PRO A 388 -36.41 0.85 20.80
CA PRO A 388 -37.28 0.96 19.64
C PRO A 388 -36.64 1.79 18.52
N HIS A 389 -35.74 1.19 17.73
CA HIS A 389 -34.99 1.93 16.70
C HIS A 389 -35.85 2.73 15.70
N MET A 390 -37.07 2.29 15.39
CA MET A 390 -37.92 2.95 14.40
C MET A 390 -38.58 4.24 14.90
N VAL A 391 -38.62 4.47 16.23
CA VAL A 391 -39.14 5.72 16.81
C VAL A 391 -38.07 6.82 16.90
N ASN A 392 -36.81 6.53 16.57
CA ASN A 392 -35.74 7.54 16.52
C ASN A 392 -35.96 8.50 15.34
N ARG A 393 -36.86 9.47 15.53
CA ARG A 393 -37.30 10.44 14.54
C ARG A 393 -37.59 11.80 15.20
N PRO A 394 -37.44 12.91 14.45
CA PRO A 394 -37.65 14.25 14.98
C PRO A 394 -39.02 14.48 15.63
N GLU A 395 -40.07 13.82 15.14
CA GLU A 395 -41.45 14.04 15.58
C GLU A 395 -41.71 13.53 17.00
N ASN A 396 -40.85 12.64 17.52
CA ASN A 396 -41.00 11.99 18.81
C ASN A 396 -40.19 12.66 19.94
N TYR A 397 -39.34 13.63 19.62
CA TYR A 397 -38.60 14.38 20.64
C TYR A 397 -39.52 15.18 21.57
N GLY A 398 -39.17 15.24 22.86
CA GLY A 398 -39.93 15.95 23.89
C GLY A 398 -41.34 15.39 24.14
N LYS A 399 -41.63 14.16 23.72
CA LYS A 399 -42.93 13.50 23.89
C LYS A 399 -42.79 12.15 24.58
N GLU A 400 -43.84 11.77 25.29
CA GLU A 400 -44.05 10.40 25.73
C GLU A 400 -44.84 9.65 24.66
N ILE A 401 -44.33 8.49 24.26
CA ILE A 401 -44.95 7.62 23.25
C ILE A 401 -45.02 6.18 23.76
N PHE A 402 -45.78 5.32 23.07
CA PHE A 402 -45.93 3.90 23.39
C PHE A 402 -45.53 3.08 22.15
N PRO A 403 -44.25 2.67 22.03
CA PRO A 403 -43.74 1.99 20.84
C PRO A 403 -44.40 0.61 20.63
N ALA A 404 -44.71 0.30 19.37
CA ALA A 404 -45.23 -1.01 18.98
C ALA A 404 -44.09 -2.04 18.85
N LYS A 405 -44.41 -3.34 18.81
CA LYS A 405 -43.40 -4.40 18.60
C LYS A 405 -42.56 -4.18 17.32
N ASP A 406 -43.19 -3.68 16.27
CA ASP A 406 -42.53 -3.38 14.99
C ASP A 406 -41.46 -2.29 15.13
N ASP A 407 -41.63 -1.37 16.10
CA ASP A 407 -40.67 -0.30 16.33
C ASP A 407 -39.33 -0.80 16.89
N TYR A 408 -39.34 -1.97 17.54
CA TYR A 408 -38.16 -2.68 18.04
C TYR A 408 -37.56 -3.63 17.00
N LEU A 409 -38.10 -3.68 15.78
CA LEU A 409 -37.70 -4.64 14.75
C LEU A 409 -37.85 -6.10 15.22
N ALA A 410 -38.90 -6.38 16.00
CA ALA A 410 -39.09 -7.67 16.65
C ALA A 410 -39.03 -8.85 15.65
N ASP A 411 -39.54 -8.70 14.43
CA ASP A 411 -39.57 -9.76 13.41
C ASP A 411 -38.18 -10.13 12.86
N GLY A 412 -37.20 -9.25 13.03
CA GLY A 412 -35.80 -9.53 12.69
C GLY A 412 -35.01 -10.23 13.80
N MET A 413 -35.60 -10.43 14.99
CA MET A 413 -34.90 -11.04 16.13
C MET A 413 -34.81 -12.56 15.98
N MET A 414 -33.67 -13.13 16.38
CA MET A 414 -33.51 -14.59 16.46
C MET A 414 -34.49 -15.19 17.50
N PRO A 415 -34.93 -16.45 17.35
CA PRO A 415 -36.01 -17.03 18.16
C PRO A 415 -35.84 -16.87 19.68
N GLU A 416 -34.62 -17.09 20.20
CA GLU A 416 -34.33 -16.97 21.63
C GLU A 416 -34.47 -15.52 22.13
N LYS A 417 -33.88 -14.57 21.39
CA LYS A 417 -33.99 -13.13 21.71
C LYS A 417 -35.42 -12.63 21.54
N ARG A 418 -36.16 -13.15 20.55
CA ARG A 418 -37.57 -12.82 20.35
C ARG A 418 -38.43 -13.26 21.53
N ALA A 419 -38.21 -14.46 22.07
CA ALA A 419 -38.93 -14.93 23.25
C ALA A 419 -38.64 -14.07 24.51
N GLN A 420 -37.38 -13.66 24.70
CA GLN A 420 -37.00 -12.74 25.78
C GLN A 420 -37.66 -11.36 25.59
N PHE A 421 -37.63 -10.84 24.36
CA PHE A 421 -38.27 -9.57 24.00
C PHE A 421 -39.79 -9.61 24.23
N ASP A 422 -40.50 -10.63 23.76
CA ASP A 422 -41.96 -10.70 23.92
C ASP A 422 -42.36 -10.73 25.39
N LYS A 423 -41.62 -11.46 26.25
CA LYS A 423 -41.85 -11.45 27.70
C LYS A 423 -41.60 -10.08 28.31
N TRP A 424 -40.51 -9.42 27.92
CA TRP A 424 -40.19 -8.06 28.38
C TRP A 424 -41.24 -7.04 27.90
N TYR A 425 -41.63 -7.09 26.63
CA TYR A 425 -42.58 -6.17 26.02
C TYR A 425 -43.96 -6.24 26.69
N GLU A 426 -44.49 -7.42 26.97
CA GLU A 426 -45.78 -7.54 27.68
C GLU A 426 -45.76 -6.90 29.07
N GLN A 427 -44.59 -6.78 29.71
CA GLN A 427 -44.43 -6.15 31.01
C GLN A 427 -44.28 -4.62 30.92
N HIS A 428 -43.76 -4.09 29.82
CA HIS A 428 -43.38 -2.67 29.68
C HIS A 428 -44.17 -1.90 28.61
N LYS A 429 -45.06 -2.54 27.84
CA LYS A 429 -45.81 -1.91 26.72
C LYS A 429 -46.70 -0.73 27.12
N ASP A 430 -47.13 -0.68 28.38
CA ASP A 430 -48.00 0.36 28.93
C ASP A 430 -47.20 1.45 29.67
N GLU A 431 -45.87 1.38 29.65
CA GLU A 431 -44.98 2.40 30.22
C GLU A 431 -44.69 3.49 29.19
N PRO A 432 -44.70 4.78 29.59
CA PRO A 432 -44.38 5.88 28.68
C PRO A 432 -42.91 5.84 28.28
N PHE A 433 -42.63 5.86 26.97
CA PHE A 433 -41.28 5.93 26.43
C PHE A 433 -40.92 7.38 26.10
N ASN A 434 -39.82 7.88 26.69
CA ASN A 434 -39.23 9.17 26.36
C ASN A 434 -37.97 8.95 25.50
N LEU A 435 -37.98 9.43 24.25
CA LEU A 435 -36.88 9.22 23.30
C LEU A 435 -35.58 9.90 23.75
N ASP A 436 -35.65 11.12 24.29
CA ASP A 436 -34.48 11.92 24.67
C ASP A 436 -33.67 11.21 25.79
N GLU A 437 -34.35 10.78 26.85
CA GLU A 437 -33.73 10.04 27.95
C GLU A 437 -33.29 8.63 27.54
N SER A 438 -34.09 7.96 26.71
CA SER A 438 -33.78 6.58 26.29
C SER A 438 -32.58 6.52 25.36
N LEU A 439 -32.41 7.50 24.45
CA LEU A 439 -31.20 7.62 23.62
C LEU A 439 -29.96 7.79 24.50
N ALA A 440 -30.05 8.65 25.51
CA ALA A 440 -28.97 8.89 26.44
C ALA A 440 -28.60 7.63 27.22
N SER A 441 -29.55 7.01 27.90
CA SER A 441 -29.32 5.79 28.69
C SER A 441 -28.81 4.63 27.82
N TYR A 442 -29.40 4.42 26.64
CA TYR A 442 -29.01 3.32 25.75
C TYR A 442 -27.61 3.49 25.17
N CYS A 443 -27.32 4.65 24.57
CA CYS A 443 -26.05 4.88 23.89
C CYS A 443 -24.89 5.03 24.90
N THR A 444 -25.13 5.61 26.09
CA THR A 444 -24.12 5.65 27.16
C THR A 444 -23.82 4.26 27.73
N ASN A 445 -24.84 3.39 27.88
CA ASN A 445 -24.63 2.00 28.27
C ASN A 445 -23.81 1.23 27.23
N ASP A 446 -24.07 1.44 25.93
CA ASP A 446 -23.32 0.77 24.86
C ASP A 446 -21.82 1.11 24.90
N VAL A 447 -21.46 2.37 25.14
CA VAL A 447 -20.04 2.75 25.26
C VAL A 447 -19.42 2.33 26.59
N GLU A 448 -20.21 2.18 27.66
CA GLU A 448 -19.76 1.62 28.93
C GLU A 448 -19.43 0.12 28.78
N ILE A 449 -20.35 -0.66 28.19
CA ILE A 449 -20.12 -2.08 27.86
C ILE A 449 -18.87 -2.21 26.97
N LEU A 450 -18.77 -1.38 25.93
CA LEU A 450 -17.64 -1.43 25.00
C LEU A 450 -16.32 -1.12 25.70
N MET A 451 -16.27 -0.09 26.54
CA MET A 451 -15.07 0.26 27.30
C MET A 451 -14.70 -0.85 28.28
N ALA A 452 -15.67 -1.41 29.01
CA ALA A 452 -15.45 -2.53 29.93
C ALA A 452 -14.90 -3.77 29.20
N ALA A 453 -15.44 -4.10 28.03
CA ALA A 453 -14.95 -5.19 27.18
C ALA A 453 -13.52 -4.93 26.68
N LEU A 454 -13.21 -3.70 26.25
CA LEU A 454 -11.86 -3.32 25.84
C LEU A 454 -10.84 -3.46 26.98
N VAL A 455 -11.22 -3.04 28.20
CA VAL A 455 -10.39 -3.17 29.40
C VAL A 455 -10.14 -4.64 29.73
N ALA A 456 -11.20 -5.46 29.76
CA ALA A 456 -11.09 -6.90 30.01
C ALA A 456 -10.20 -7.57 28.95
N PHE A 457 -10.50 -7.38 27.66
CA PHE A 457 -9.72 -7.96 26.57
C PHE A 457 -8.25 -7.53 26.60
N ARG A 458 -7.96 -6.27 26.93
CA ARG A 458 -6.59 -5.77 27.11
C ARG A 458 -5.86 -6.50 28.23
N ARG A 459 -6.51 -6.69 29.38
CA ARG A 459 -5.94 -7.40 30.54
C ARG A 459 -5.61 -8.85 30.19
N GLU A 460 -6.60 -9.60 29.69
CA GLU A 460 -6.41 -11.01 29.31
C GLU A 460 -5.28 -11.18 28.28
N PHE A 461 -5.25 -10.30 27.27
CA PHE A 461 -4.21 -10.38 26.24
C PHE A 461 -2.83 -9.99 26.77
N LEU A 462 -2.72 -8.99 27.65
CA LEU A 462 -1.43 -8.61 28.25
C LEU A 462 -0.81 -9.76 29.04
N GLU A 463 -1.63 -10.50 29.78
CA GLU A 463 -1.21 -11.68 30.55
C GLU A 463 -0.68 -12.78 29.64
N VAL A 464 -1.46 -13.19 28.64
CA VAL A 464 -1.06 -14.25 27.69
C VAL A 464 0.14 -13.84 26.84
N SER A 465 0.23 -12.56 26.48
CA SER A 465 1.26 -12.05 25.57
C SER A 465 2.52 -11.53 26.24
N ASN A 466 2.62 -11.63 27.57
CA ASN A 466 3.76 -11.15 28.34
C ASN A 466 4.15 -9.69 27.99
N GLY A 467 3.15 -8.80 27.92
CA GLY A 467 3.38 -7.36 27.77
C GLY A 467 3.04 -6.74 26.41
N LEU A 468 2.28 -7.40 25.53
CA LEU A 468 1.78 -6.76 24.31
C LEU A 468 0.44 -6.06 24.55
N ASP A 469 0.43 -4.73 24.46
CA ASP A 469 -0.80 -3.94 24.52
C ASP A 469 -1.58 -4.06 23.20
N VAL A 470 -2.55 -4.98 23.18
CA VAL A 470 -3.32 -5.33 21.98
C VAL A 470 -4.10 -4.16 21.40
N LEU A 471 -4.65 -3.28 22.25
CA LEU A 471 -5.48 -2.16 21.81
C LEU A 471 -4.66 -1.11 21.06
N ARG A 472 -3.40 -0.92 21.44
CA ARG A 472 -2.49 -0.02 20.74
C ARG A 472 -1.86 -0.67 19.52
N GLU A 473 -1.38 -1.90 19.68
CA GLU A 473 -0.54 -2.55 18.68
C GLU A 473 -1.33 -3.26 17.58
N ALA A 474 -2.56 -3.70 17.80
CA ALA A 474 -3.31 -4.49 16.82
C ALA A 474 -4.68 -3.90 16.50
N MET A 475 -5.11 -4.11 15.25
CA MET A 475 -6.45 -3.78 14.76
C MET A 475 -7.32 -5.01 14.51
N THR A 476 -6.71 -6.21 14.49
CA THR A 476 -7.40 -7.48 14.31
C THR A 476 -6.83 -8.51 15.27
N ILE A 477 -7.64 -9.48 15.68
CA ILE A 477 -7.18 -10.60 16.51
C ILE A 477 -6.06 -11.38 15.82
N ALA A 478 -6.15 -11.59 14.50
CA ALA A 478 -5.10 -12.26 13.72
C ALA A 478 -3.76 -11.48 13.75
N SER A 479 -3.80 -10.15 13.68
CA SER A 479 -2.61 -9.30 13.81
C SER A 479 -2.05 -9.37 15.23
N ALA A 480 -2.91 -9.38 16.24
CA ALA A 480 -2.51 -9.55 17.64
C ALA A 480 -1.80 -10.89 17.87
N CYS A 481 -2.40 -12.00 17.44
CA CYS A 481 -1.82 -13.34 17.54
C CYS A 481 -0.49 -13.45 16.78
N MET A 482 -0.41 -12.89 15.56
CA MET A 482 0.84 -12.88 14.78
C MET A 482 1.93 -12.06 15.49
N LYS A 483 1.59 -10.93 16.10
CA LYS A 483 2.55 -10.16 16.90
C LYS A 483 2.99 -10.94 18.13
N HIS A 484 2.07 -11.53 18.89
CA HIS A 484 2.39 -12.38 20.03
C HIS A 484 3.34 -13.52 19.63
N PHE A 485 3.02 -14.24 18.56
CA PHE A 485 3.88 -15.30 18.01
C PHE A 485 5.28 -14.78 17.67
N ARG A 486 5.37 -13.68 16.91
CA ARG A 486 6.66 -13.12 16.49
C ARG A 486 7.48 -12.55 17.65
N THR A 487 6.84 -12.10 18.73
CA THR A 487 7.54 -11.55 19.89
C THR A 487 8.03 -12.64 20.83
N ASN A 488 7.18 -13.63 21.12
CA ASN A 488 7.42 -14.55 22.24
C ASN A 488 7.84 -15.96 21.82
N HIS A 489 7.52 -16.38 20.59
CA HIS A 489 7.64 -17.78 20.16
C HIS A 489 8.54 -17.97 18.95
N LEU A 490 8.64 -16.97 18.07
CA LEU A 490 9.43 -17.07 16.84
C LEU A 490 10.93 -16.95 17.13
N THR A 491 11.67 -18.02 16.87
CA THR A 491 13.13 -18.01 16.87
C THR A 491 13.68 -17.38 15.59
N SER A 492 14.88 -16.81 15.69
CA SER A 492 15.54 -16.15 14.55
C SER A 492 15.81 -17.14 13.41
N GLN A 493 15.58 -16.71 12.16
CA GLN A 493 15.80 -17.51 10.94
C GLN A 493 15.01 -18.83 10.89
N HIS A 494 13.89 -18.94 11.61
CA HIS A 494 13.11 -20.16 11.67
C HIS A 494 12.06 -20.27 10.55
N LEU A 495 11.28 -19.22 10.33
CA LEU A 495 10.23 -19.20 9.31
C LEU A 495 10.68 -18.44 8.07
N GLY A 496 10.94 -19.17 6.99
CA GLY A 496 11.26 -18.60 5.68
C GLY A 496 10.08 -17.85 5.08
N ILE A 497 10.33 -16.66 4.55
CA ILE A 497 9.44 -15.94 3.65
C ILE A 497 9.69 -16.48 2.25
N VAL A 498 8.72 -17.22 1.74
CA VAL A 498 8.76 -17.78 0.39
C VAL A 498 8.43 -16.66 -0.61
N PRO A 499 9.31 -16.36 -1.58
CA PRO A 499 9.01 -15.40 -2.64
C PRO A 499 7.76 -15.81 -3.42
N GLU A 500 7.11 -14.85 -4.07
CA GLU A 500 5.90 -15.11 -4.87
C GLU A 500 6.08 -16.21 -5.92
N LYS A 501 7.27 -16.32 -6.52
CA LYS A 501 7.62 -17.34 -7.49
C LYS A 501 8.24 -18.60 -6.86
N GLY A 502 8.30 -18.71 -5.54
CA GLY A 502 9.08 -19.73 -4.83
C GLY A 502 10.58 -19.39 -4.80
N TYR A 503 11.37 -20.26 -4.17
CA TYR A 503 12.82 -20.11 -4.10
C TYR A 503 13.51 -20.44 -5.43
N ASP A 504 12.96 -21.42 -6.15
CA ASP A 504 13.60 -21.99 -7.34
C ASP A 504 13.25 -21.25 -8.64
N ASN A 505 12.13 -20.51 -8.70
CA ASN A 505 11.78 -19.67 -9.85
C ASN A 505 12.12 -18.18 -9.62
N ALA A 506 13.14 -17.90 -8.81
CA ALA A 506 13.61 -16.52 -8.56
C ALA A 506 14.23 -15.89 -9.82
N ASP A 507 14.78 -16.70 -10.72
CA ASP A 507 15.30 -16.28 -12.01
C ASP A 507 14.23 -16.53 -13.09
N ASN A 508 13.97 -15.50 -13.91
CA ASN A 508 13.02 -15.60 -15.03
C ASN A 508 13.74 -16.22 -16.22
N GLN A 509 13.52 -17.51 -16.49
CA GLN A 509 13.86 -18.08 -17.79
C GLN A 509 12.59 -18.22 -18.64
N SER A 510 12.64 -17.83 -19.91
CA SER A 510 11.50 -17.91 -20.80
C SER A 510 11.29 -19.35 -21.29
N LEU A 511 10.04 -19.83 -21.22
CA LEU A 511 9.68 -21.14 -21.76
C LEU A 511 9.95 -21.22 -23.27
N LEU A 512 9.88 -20.08 -23.98
CA LEU A 512 10.26 -19.99 -25.39
C LEU A 512 11.75 -20.30 -25.60
N ALA A 513 12.63 -19.69 -24.81
CA ALA A 513 14.07 -19.93 -24.87
C ALA A 513 14.40 -21.38 -24.55
N LEU A 514 13.82 -21.95 -23.49
CA LEU A 514 14.05 -23.35 -23.12
C LEU A 514 13.66 -24.33 -24.24
N ARG A 515 12.50 -24.12 -24.87
CA ARG A 515 12.06 -24.92 -26.02
C ARG A 515 12.99 -24.77 -27.21
N PHE A 516 13.43 -23.54 -27.49
CA PHE A 516 14.35 -23.26 -28.58
C PHE A 516 15.71 -23.91 -28.37
N LEU A 517 16.30 -23.77 -27.19
CA LEU A 517 17.58 -24.37 -26.84
C LEU A 517 17.51 -25.91 -26.86
N ALA A 518 16.41 -26.51 -26.39
CA ALA A 518 16.22 -27.95 -26.47
C ALA A 518 16.17 -28.45 -27.93
N TRP A 519 15.47 -27.72 -28.81
CA TRP A 519 15.46 -28.02 -30.24
C TRP A 519 16.85 -27.81 -30.88
N TYR A 520 17.52 -26.70 -30.58
CA TYR A 520 18.84 -26.37 -31.12
C TYR A 520 19.89 -27.43 -30.73
N ALA A 521 19.85 -27.90 -29.49
CA ALA A 521 20.74 -28.93 -28.98
C ALA A 521 20.64 -30.22 -29.81
N GLU A 522 19.41 -30.65 -30.12
CA GLU A 522 19.16 -31.84 -30.94
C GLU A 522 19.55 -31.61 -32.41
N GLU A 523 19.10 -30.50 -33.01
CA GLU A 523 19.31 -30.20 -34.43
C GLU A 523 20.81 -30.08 -34.77
N HIS A 524 21.57 -29.44 -33.89
CA HIS A 524 23.01 -29.23 -34.09
C HIS A 524 23.88 -30.28 -33.41
N ASN A 525 23.27 -31.27 -32.74
CA ASN A 525 23.94 -32.31 -31.95
C ASN A 525 25.01 -31.74 -31.00
N VAL A 526 24.61 -30.75 -30.19
CA VAL A 526 25.46 -30.07 -29.21
C VAL A 526 24.88 -30.17 -27.81
N ASN A 527 25.75 -30.18 -26.80
CA ASN A 527 25.31 -30.02 -25.42
C ASN A 527 25.21 -28.53 -25.07
N ILE A 528 24.04 -28.10 -24.57
CA ILE A 528 23.79 -26.71 -24.18
C ILE A 528 23.60 -26.63 -22.67
N ARG A 529 24.44 -25.83 -22.02
CA ARG A 529 24.27 -25.43 -20.63
C ARG A 529 23.27 -24.26 -20.54
N ASN A 530 22.20 -24.41 -19.76
CA ASN A 530 21.14 -23.43 -19.56
C ASN A 530 20.66 -23.39 -18.09
N ALA A 531 19.53 -22.74 -17.81
CA ALA A 531 18.97 -22.59 -16.47
C ALA A 531 18.68 -23.91 -15.72
N TYR A 532 18.41 -25.00 -16.43
CA TYR A 532 18.10 -26.31 -15.84
C TYR A 532 19.27 -27.29 -15.87
N SER A 533 20.44 -26.87 -16.37
CA SER A 533 21.67 -27.65 -16.24
C SER A 533 22.11 -27.71 -14.77
N LYS A 534 22.79 -28.79 -14.36
CA LYS A 534 23.26 -28.98 -12.99
C LYS A 534 24.17 -27.84 -12.50
N GLU A 535 24.95 -27.25 -13.41
CA GLU A 535 25.80 -26.10 -13.12
C GLU A 535 25.07 -24.74 -13.22
N GLY A 536 23.78 -24.73 -13.58
CA GLY A 536 23.00 -23.52 -13.90
C GLY A 536 23.49 -22.79 -15.15
N GLU A 537 23.02 -21.56 -15.38
CA GLU A 537 23.45 -20.73 -16.52
C GLU A 537 24.94 -20.37 -16.45
N LYS A 538 25.61 -20.32 -17.60
CA LYS A 538 26.98 -19.79 -17.69
C LYS A 538 26.95 -18.28 -17.41
N ARG A 539 28.02 -17.78 -16.79
CA ARG A 539 28.20 -16.36 -16.48
C ARG A 539 29.45 -15.80 -17.12
N PHE A 540 29.32 -14.58 -17.65
CA PHE A 540 30.40 -13.71 -18.09
C PHE A 540 30.30 -12.40 -17.30
N GLY A 541 31.22 -12.20 -16.35
CA GLY A 541 31.11 -11.12 -15.36
C GLY A 541 29.81 -11.21 -14.55
N ASN A 542 28.99 -10.15 -14.61
CA ASN A 542 27.70 -10.09 -13.93
C ASN A 542 26.52 -10.62 -14.77
N TYR A 543 26.75 -10.92 -16.06
CA TYR A 543 25.70 -11.35 -16.98
C TYR A 543 25.60 -12.86 -17.04
N ARG A 544 24.36 -13.34 -17.03
CA ARG A 544 24.01 -14.73 -17.36
C ARG A 544 23.60 -14.79 -18.83
N VAL A 545 23.77 -15.96 -19.44
CA VAL A 545 23.39 -16.20 -20.84
C VAL A 545 22.39 -17.34 -20.91
N ASP A 546 21.48 -17.30 -21.90
CA ASP A 546 20.40 -18.28 -22.02
C ASP A 546 20.92 -19.70 -22.33
N GLY A 547 21.85 -19.81 -23.28
CA GLY A 547 22.49 -21.06 -23.68
C GLY A 547 24.01 -20.92 -23.86
N TRP A 548 24.76 -21.91 -23.38
CA TRP A 548 26.21 -21.99 -23.55
C TRP A 548 26.63 -23.35 -24.13
N VAL A 549 27.35 -23.32 -25.25
CA VAL A 549 27.93 -24.49 -25.91
C VAL A 549 29.44 -24.44 -25.75
N GLU A 550 29.97 -25.22 -24.80
CA GLU A 550 31.38 -25.16 -24.40
C GLU A 550 32.33 -25.55 -25.54
N GLU A 551 31.99 -26.59 -26.30
CA GLU A 551 32.81 -27.12 -27.39
C GLU A 551 33.05 -26.10 -28.51
N LYS A 552 32.08 -25.21 -28.75
CA LYS A 552 32.12 -24.20 -29.81
C LYS A 552 32.45 -22.80 -29.30
N LYS A 553 32.64 -22.64 -27.99
CA LYS A 553 32.65 -21.34 -27.29
C LYS A 553 31.51 -20.42 -27.76
N LEU A 554 30.30 -20.97 -27.88
CA LEU A 554 29.14 -20.29 -28.44
C LEU A 554 28.12 -19.96 -27.35
N VAL A 555 27.73 -18.70 -27.30
CA VAL A 555 26.60 -18.18 -26.51
C VAL A 555 25.39 -18.07 -27.42
N ILE A 556 24.25 -18.59 -26.97
CA ILE A 556 22.96 -18.46 -27.65
C ILE A 556 22.05 -17.61 -26.76
N GLU A 557 21.56 -16.50 -27.29
CA GLU A 557 20.63 -15.58 -26.62
C GLU A 557 19.27 -15.63 -27.32
N VAL A 558 18.19 -15.74 -26.54
CA VAL A 558 16.83 -15.77 -27.07
C VAL A 558 16.05 -14.55 -26.59
N ASN A 559 16.00 -13.53 -27.45
CA ASN A 559 15.42 -12.25 -27.10
C ASN A 559 13.90 -12.21 -27.33
N GLY A 560 13.14 -12.08 -26.25
CA GLY A 560 11.72 -11.75 -26.30
C GLY A 560 11.48 -10.38 -26.94
N CYS A 561 10.70 -10.33 -28.03
CA CYS A 561 10.61 -9.11 -28.85
C CYS A 561 10.09 -7.90 -28.08
N CYS A 562 9.11 -8.10 -27.20
CA CYS A 562 8.49 -7.04 -26.41
C CYS A 562 9.34 -6.60 -25.21
N TRP A 563 10.29 -7.41 -24.76
CA TRP A 563 11.15 -7.09 -23.62
C TRP A 563 12.47 -6.44 -24.03
N HIS A 564 12.97 -6.79 -25.22
CA HIS A 564 14.24 -6.32 -25.77
C HIS A 564 14.09 -5.32 -26.93
N GLY A 565 12.85 -5.02 -27.36
CA GLY A 565 12.59 -4.07 -28.43
C GLY A 565 13.15 -4.52 -29.78
N CYS A 566 12.63 -5.61 -30.34
CA CYS A 566 13.05 -6.08 -31.67
C CYS A 566 12.83 -5.01 -32.74
N LYS A 567 13.84 -4.62 -33.54
CA LYS A 567 13.68 -3.61 -34.61
C LYS A 567 12.57 -3.94 -35.62
N LYS A 568 12.26 -5.23 -35.85
CA LYS A 568 11.18 -5.65 -36.76
C LYS A 568 9.78 -5.46 -36.14
N CYS A 569 9.64 -5.68 -34.84
CA CYS A 569 8.34 -5.63 -34.15
C CYS A 569 8.07 -4.29 -33.45
N PHE A 570 9.13 -3.60 -33.05
CA PHE A 570 9.15 -2.34 -32.31
C PHE A 570 10.16 -1.41 -33.00
N PRO A 571 9.83 -0.91 -34.22
CA PRO A 571 10.78 -0.14 -35.04
C PRO A 571 11.09 1.24 -34.45
N ASP A 572 10.13 1.84 -33.76
CA ASP A 572 10.28 3.14 -33.11
C ASP A 572 11.07 3.00 -31.77
N ASP A 573 12.06 3.87 -31.58
CA ASP A 573 12.92 3.92 -30.39
C ASP A 573 12.18 4.42 -29.15
N GLU A 574 11.11 5.22 -29.30
CA GLU A 574 10.39 5.85 -28.20
C GLU A 574 9.31 4.96 -27.56
N ILE A 575 8.99 3.82 -28.20
CA ILE A 575 8.00 2.89 -27.66
C ILE A 575 8.44 2.41 -26.27
N ARG A 576 7.56 2.61 -25.28
CA ARG A 576 7.74 2.10 -23.91
C ARG A 576 7.50 0.60 -23.87
N LEU A 577 8.52 -0.15 -23.48
CA LEU A 577 8.45 -1.59 -23.26
C LEU A 577 7.82 -1.89 -21.89
N PRO A 578 7.40 -3.15 -21.60
CA PRO A 578 6.76 -3.53 -20.34
C PRO A 578 7.61 -3.27 -19.08
N ASN A 579 8.92 -3.17 -19.23
CA ASN A 579 9.85 -2.80 -18.15
C ASN A 579 9.88 -1.27 -17.87
N GLY A 580 9.10 -0.48 -18.60
CA GLY A 580 9.01 0.97 -18.48
C GLY A 580 10.15 1.74 -19.14
N VAL A 581 11.05 1.08 -19.88
CA VAL A 581 12.16 1.71 -20.62
C VAL A 581 11.76 1.85 -22.11
N SER A 582 12.29 2.84 -22.82
CA SER A 582 12.07 2.96 -24.27
C SER A 582 12.84 1.88 -25.04
N ALA A 583 12.33 1.49 -26.21
CA ALA A 583 12.93 0.44 -27.03
C ALA A 583 14.38 0.78 -27.44
N GLY A 584 14.67 2.04 -27.79
CA GLY A 584 16.01 2.49 -28.14
C GLY A 584 17.02 2.34 -27.00
N ILE A 585 16.65 2.79 -25.79
CA ILE A 585 17.50 2.65 -24.60
C ILE A 585 17.73 1.18 -24.25
N GLN A 586 16.70 0.33 -24.39
CA GLN A 586 16.84 -1.09 -24.11
C GLN A 586 17.79 -1.76 -25.11
N ARG A 587 17.68 -1.45 -26.40
CA ARG A 587 18.61 -1.93 -27.45
C ARG A 587 20.05 -1.51 -27.17
N GLU A 588 20.30 -0.25 -26.80
CA GLU A 588 21.63 0.24 -26.44
C GLU A 588 22.22 -0.49 -25.23
N ARG A 589 21.38 -0.83 -24.23
CA ARG A 589 21.81 -1.61 -23.07
C ARG A 589 22.16 -3.05 -23.44
N ASP A 590 21.37 -3.66 -24.31
CA ASP A 590 21.60 -5.03 -24.77
C ASP A 590 22.85 -5.11 -25.65
N GLU A 591 23.10 -4.12 -26.52
CA GLU A 591 24.32 -4.02 -27.34
C GLU A 591 25.57 -3.94 -26.46
N LYS A 592 25.61 -3.03 -25.47
CA LYS A 592 26.72 -2.94 -24.51
C LYS A 592 26.93 -4.23 -23.70
N ARG A 593 25.85 -4.94 -23.39
CA ARG A 593 25.93 -6.24 -22.73
C ARG A 593 26.57 -7.29 -23.64
N LEU A 594 26.16 -7.35 -24.90
CA LEU A 594 26.70 -8.31 -25.88
C LEU A 594 28.18 -8.03 -26.18
N GLU A 595 28.55 -6.77 -26.43
CA GLU A 595 29.96 -6.36 -26.60
C GLU A 595 30.84 -6.79 -25.41
N PHE A 596 30.33 -6.64 -24.19
CA PHE A 596 31.04 -7.09 -22.99
C PHE A 596 31.20 -8.62 -22.96
N ILE A 597 30.19 -9.39 -23.37
CA ILE A 597 30.27 -10.86 -23.41
C ILE A 597 31.27 -11.30 -24.49
N GLU A 598 31.21 -10.71 -25.68
CA GLU A 598 32.12 -11.00 -26.81
C GLU A 598 33.58 -10.70 -26.45
N SER A 599 33.84 -9.74 -25.55
CA SER A 599 35.19 -9.44 -25.05
C SER A 599 35.90 -10.62 -24.36
N PHE A 600 35.17 -11.69 -24.01
CA PHE A 600 35.72 -12.93 -23.44
C PHE A 600 36.13 -13.98 -24.49
N ASP A 601 36.28 -13.60 -25.77
CA ASP A 601 36.68 -14.51 -26.87
C ASP A 601 35.66 -15.65 -27.07
N VAL A 602 34.38 -15.27 -27.17
CA VAL A 602 33.24 -16.17 -27.42
C VAL A 602 32.40 -15.65 -28.58
N ASN A 603 31.77 -16.56 -29.31
CA ASN A 603 30.81 -16.20 -30.36
C ASN A 603 29.42 -16.03 -29.73
N VAL A 604 28.65 -15.04 -30.16
CA VAL A 604 27.28 -14.81 -29.68
C VAL A 604 26.29 -14.87 -30.84
N GLU A 605 25.30 -15.75 -30.76
CA GLU A 605 24.17 -15.83 -31.67
C GLU A 605 22.88 -15.38 -30.97
N VAL A 606 22.19 -14.40 -31.55
CA VAL A 606 20.94 -13.85 -30.99
C VAL A 606 19.76 -14.26 -31.87
N TYR A 607 18.78 -14.94 -31.27
CA TYR A 607 17.54 -15.36 -31.92
C TYR A 607 16.36 -14.58 -31.35
N TRP A 608 15.64 -13.85 -32.21
CA TRP A 608 14.48 -13.09 -31.77
C TRP A 608 13.22 -13.94 -31.72
N GLU A 609 12.34 -13.66 -30.75
CA GLU A 609 11.05 -14.35 -30.61
C GLU A 609 10.24 -14.38 -31.92
N CYS A 610 10.21 -13.29 -32.69
CA CYS A 610 9.49 -13.23 -33.96
C CYS A 610 10.12 -14.12 -35.04
N GLU A 611 11.45 -14.30 -35.00
CA GLU A 611 12.18 -15.19 -35.90
C GLU A 611 11.90 -16.64 -35.55
N ILE A 612 11.93 -16.98 -34.26
CA ILE A 612 11.57 -18.32 -33.75
C ILE A 612 10.12 -18.65 -34.12
N ARG A 613 9.18 -17.72 -33.95
CA ARG A 613 7.78 -17.89 -34.40
C ARG A 613 7.71 -18.12 -35.92
N GLY A 614 8.53 -17.42 -36.69
CA GLY A 614 8.68 -17.63 -38.13
C GLY A 614 9.20 -19.04 -38.47
N MET A 615 10.23 -19.53 -37.78
CA MET A 615 10.76 -20.89 -37.92
C MET A 615 9.70 -21.93 -37.60
N LEU A 616 9.00 -21.78 -36.47
CA LEU A 616 7.91 -22.67 -36.05
C LEU A 616 6.80 -22.74 -37.09
N SER A 617 6.50 -21.63 -37.79
CA SER A 617 5.46 -21.61 -38.83
C SER A 617 5.82 -22.43 -40.08
N ARG A 618 7.12 -22.60 -40.36
CA ARG A 618 7.65 -23.27 -41.56
C ARG A 618 8.09 -24.71 -41.29
N ASP A 619 8.59 -24.97 -40.09
CA ASP A 619 9.12 -26.27 -39.69
C ASP A 619 8.10 -27.05 -38.84
N ARG A 620 7.64 -28.19 -39.35
CA ARG A 620 6.70 -29.07 -38.65
C ARG A 620 7.38 -29.87 -37.54
N VAL A 621 8.65 -30.26 -37.72
CA VAL A 621 9.43 -31.05 -36.75
C VAL A 621 9.73 -30.20 -35.52
N MET A 622 10.25 -28.99 -35.74
CA MET A 622 10.48 -28.01 -34.66
C MET A 622 9.20 -27.75 -33.87
N ARG A 623 8.07 -27.56 -34.55
CA ARG A 623 6.77 -27.30 -33.91
C ARG A 623 6.30 -28.47 -33.05
N LEU A 624 6.51 -29.71 -33.50
CA LEU A 624 6.18 -30.91 -32.73
C LEU A 624 7.08 -31.02 -31.49
N LYS A 625 8.37 -30.73 -31.62
CA LYS A 625 9.33 -30.70 -30.49
C LYS A 625 8.96 -29.65 -29.46
N PHE A 626 8.63 -28.43 -29.89
CA PHE A 626 8.15 -27.37 -28.99
C PHE A 626 6.87 -27.78 -28.24
N LYS A 627 5.95 -28.49 -28.92
CA LYS A 627 4.71 -28.97 -28.31
C LYS A 627 4.94 -30.08 -27.29
N ASN A 628 5.88 -30.97 -27.56
CA ASN A 628 6.20 -32.13 -26.72
C ASN A 628 7.26 -31.83 -25.64
N TYR A 629 7.81 -30.62 -25.62
CA TYR A 629 8.74 -30.19 -24.58
C TYR A 629 8.05 -30.25 -23.22
N LEU A 630 8.53 -31.14 -22.36
CA LEU A 630 8.13 -31.23 -20.96
C LEU A 630 9.04 -30.31 -20.15
N ASP A 631 8.45 -29.26 -19.58
CA ASP A 631 9.16 -28.40 -18.65
C ASP A 631 9.32 -29.13 -17.31
N ASN A 632 10.52 -29.64 -17.07
CA ASN A 632 10.92 -30.27 -15.80
C ASN A 632 11.46 -29.25 -14.80
N GLY A 633 11.17 -27.95 -15.02
CA GLY A 633 11.52 -26.87 -14.13
C GLY A 633 10.89 -26.99 -12.74
N PRO A 634 11.19 -26.03 -11.86
CA PRO A 634 10.74 -26.09 -10.48
C PRO A 634 9.22 -26.10 -10.36
N ILE A 635 8.71 -26.82 -9.36
CA ILE A 635 7.27 -26.91 -9.10
C ILE A 635 6.72 -25.52 -8.77
N ASP A 636 5.63 -25.12 -9.43
CA ASP A 636 4.84 -23.98 -8.98
C ASP A 636 4.08 -24.35 -7.70
N ILE A 637 4.69 -24.00 -6.57
CA ILE A 637 4.14 -24.23 -5.23
C ILE A 637 2.72 -23.64 -5.08
N ARG A 638 2.41 -22.51 -5.75
CA ARG A 638 1.07 -21.91 -5.66
C ARG A 638 0.05 -22.71 -6.44
N SER A 639 0.40 -23.19 -7.63
CA SER A 639 -0.45 -24.14 -8.35
C SER A 639 -0.74 -25.40 -7.53
N ALA A 640 0.15 -25.81 -6.63
CA ALA A 640 -0.12 -26.90 -5.69
C ALA A 640 -1.17 -26.55 -4.61
N PHE A 641 -1.32 -25.27 -4.22
CA PHE A 641 -2.40 -24.82 -3.32
C PHE A 641 -3.75 -24.64 -4.03
N PHE A 642 -3.74 -24.47 -5.36
CA PHE A 642 -4.94 -24.33 -6.20
C PHE A 642 -5.33 -25.62 -6.94
N GLY A 643 -4.54 -26.68 -6.83
CA GLY A 643 -4.94 -28.04 -7.16
C GLY A 643 -6.07 -28.45 -6.23
N GLY A 644 -7.31 -28.33 -6.71
CA GLY A 644 -8.50 -28.65 -5.93
C GLY A 644 -8.37 -29.97 -5.20
N ARG A 645 -9.03 -30.04 -4.03
CA ARG A 645 -9.37 -31.24 -3.25
C ARG A 645 -9.03 -32.50 -4.03
N THR A 646 -8.10 -33.32 -3.54
CA THR A 646 -7.84 -34.67 -4.05
C THR A 646 -9.19 -35.35 -4.30
N GLY A 647 -9.62 -35.35 -5.56
CA GLY A 647 -10.88 -35.93 -5.94
C GLY A 647 -10.75 -37.44 -5.81
N PRO A 648 -11.72 -38.14 -5.21
CA PRO A 648 -11.67 -39.59 -5.20
C PRO A 648 -11.58 -40.09 -6.66
N LEU A 649 -10.55 -40.88 -6.97
CA LEU A 649 -10.40 -41.55 -8.28
C LEU A 649 -11.58 -42.47 -8.61
N LYS A 650 -12.41 -42.81 -7.61
CA LYS A 650 -13.60 -43.64 -7.72
C LYS A 650 -14.65 -43.22 -6.69
N LEU A 651 -15.77 -42.66 -7.14
CA LEU A 651 -16.87 -42.18 -6.28
C LEU A 651 -17.68 -43.30 -5.62
N PHE A 652 -17.64 -44.51 -6.17
CA PHE A 652 -18.34 -45.68 -5.63
C PHE A 652 -17.57 -46.97 -5.94
N HIS A 653 -17.34 -47.79 -4.91
CA HIS A 653 -16.75 -49.12 -5.05
C HIS A 653 -17.61 -50.14 -4.29
N LYS A 654 -18.16 -51.12 -5.02
CA LYS A 654 -18.85 -52.26 -4.42
C LYS A 654 -17.82 -53.35 -4.12
N THR A 655 -17.68 -53.72 -2.85
CA THR A 655 -16.75 -54.77 -2.41
C THR A 655 -17.16 -56.14 -2.93
N GLY A 656 -16.19 -56.93 -3.37
CA GLY A 656 -16.34 -58.37 -3.60
C GLY A 656 -16.20 -59.19 -2.30
N GLU A 657 -16.47 -60.49 -2.37
CA GLU A 657 -16.24 -61.42 -1.26
C GLU A 657 -14.77 -61.39 -0.81
N GLY A 658 -14.53 -61.17 0.49
CA GLY A 658 -13.18 -61.08 1.07
C GLY A 658 -12.49 -59.71 0.94
N GLN A 659 -13.08 -58.74 0.23
CA GLN A 659 -12.55 -57.37 0.19
C GLN A 659 -13.05 -56.52 1.35
N LYS A 660 -12.14 -55.71 1.91
CA LYS A 660 -12.44 -54.66 2.89
C LYS A 660 -12.07 -53.31 2.28
N ILE A 661 -12.93 -52.31 2.45
CA ILE A 661 -12.59 -50.91 2.15
C ILE A 661 -12.01 -50.30 3.42
N SER A 662 -10.80 -49.76 3.31
CA SER A 662 -10.18 -48.93 4.34
C SER A 662 -10.21 -47.49 3.88
N TYR A 663 -10.82 -46.61 4.66
CA TYR A 663 -10.79 -45.17 4.46
C TYR A 663 -9.78 -44.56 5.44
N TYR A 664 -8.83 -43.78 4.92
CA TYR A 664 -7.88 -43.03 5.72
C TYR A 664 -8.18 -41.55 5.49
N ASP A 665 -8.86 -40.93 6.45
CA ASP A 665 -9.12 -39.50 6.39
C ASP A 665 -7.84 -38.75 6.74
N VAL A 666 -7.35 -37.93 5.82
CA VAL A 666 -6.34 -36.93 6.17
C VAL A 666 -7.12 -35.72 6.67
N THR A 667 -7.48 -35.74 7.96
CA THR A 667 -7.94 -34.54 8.65
C THR A 667 -6.86 -33.47 8.54
N SER A 668 -6.97 -32.59 7.55
CA SER A 668 -6.26 -31.31 7.56
C SER A 668 -6.64 -30.59 8.86
N LEU A 669 -5.63 -30.08 9.58
CA LEU A 669 -5.73 -29.42 10.88
C LEU A 669 -6.57 -28.12 10.86
N TYR A 670 -7.87 -28.23 10.60
CA TYR A 670 -8.85 -27.18 10.84
C TYR A 670 -9.78 -27.60 11.99
N PRO A 671 -10.13 -26.69 12.91
CA PRO A 671 -10.86 -27.04 14.12
C PRO A 671 -12.27 -27.52 13.78
N PHE A 672 -12.58 -28.74 14.21
CA PHE A 672 -13.90 -29.36 14.18
C PHE A 672 -14.71 -28.89 15.40
N LEU A 673 -15.96 -28.48 15.20
CA LEU A 673 -16.94 -28.39 16.28
C LEU A 673 -17.65 -29.75 16.36
N PRO A 674 -17.69 -30.41 17.53
CA PRO A 674 -18.42 -31.67 17.68
C PRO A 674 -19.94 -31.46 17.66
N PRO A 675 -20.71 -32.48 17.24
CA PRO A 675 -22.16 -32.47 17.17
C PRO A 675 -22.85 -32.34 18.52
#